data_AF-A0A1H5P308-F1
#
_entry.id   AF-A0A1H5P308-F1
#
_cell.length_a   1.000
_cell.length_b   1.000
_cell.length_c   1.000
_cell.angle_alpha   90.00
_cell.angle_beta   90.00
_cell.angle_gamma   90.00
#
_symmetry.space_group_name_H-M   'P 1'
#
loop_
_entity.id
_entity.type
_entity.pdbx_description
1 polymer ?
#
loop_
_entity_poly.entity_id
_entity_poly.type
_entity_poly.pdbx_seq_one_letter_code
_entity_poly.pdbx_strand_id
1 'polypeptide(L)'
;MTAIPAARSTGAHRGRRAANRRSGPPEEAPRWERPAVVAVLAIATLLYSWGIGHAALHPFYGAAIRSMAGSWRSFFFGGLDVSGSVSIDKLPGALWPDAVSVWLFGPHTWAAALPQVVEGVLTVWLLHRIVRAWAGPFAALVAALALTVTPVTVVLNRATIPDTALTLLLVTAAGALQKAVRTERLLPLITCGTWIGLAFQAKMLQAWLVLPVFAAVYLIVAPGTPLKRALRVLLSGAVALAVSCFWVLIAWATPATSRPYLDGTSDNNPFALVFGYNGLSRFSSDSTAFGAVAGTATSRTTGNTGWNMLINHTVGPQVAWFLPLAVLAAVLGVVWRAGRPRTDMPRAGFLLWGGWLAVHAVVFSASNGNHAYYMAVIAPALAALAGGGLALFRAEYESAYEPNPGPEQEAEHEPEPEPSHGPAHEPAPWSPYVSAYGSDPWSPHVAQSVPMFESEHESVPESEHRPESGSGGRRHLALPAAIVLTAVWALVLDWPTRFVSWLLPVAVMLALCGVVGLWTRGPRTSSRMVHAALASAVAAILVAPAGWAAAGLDSLYAGAATAPIAGPVGNAYFDSVRQHHAPRRIGLDQPSARDTALLDYLTEHRNGEKYLLATQAAYGAEPLLRAKSEPILVMGGFTGNTPFPTPQQLAGLVTAHQLRYALLTTQRPTTAVTTWVKSHCTRVRAAAYGGATGGSFTLYDCNPKK
;
A
#
# COMPACT_ATOMS: atom_id res chain seq x y z
N MET A 1 17.53 -49.45 -47.86
CA MET A 1 16.41 -48.98 -47.00
C MET A 1 17.04 -48.07 -45.96
N THR A 2 16.77 -46.78 -45.81
CA THR A 2 15.90 -45.79 -46.48
C THR A 2 16.43 -44.43 -46.01
N ALA A 3 16.55 -43.47 -46.92
CA ALA A 3 17.11 -42.13 -46.71
C ALA A 3 16.19 -41.21 -45.88
N ILE A 4 16.76 -40.16 -45.27
CA ILE A 4 16.22 -38.77 -45.17
C ILE A 4 17.43 -37.81 -44.97
N PRO A 5 17.49 -36.63 -45.62
CA PRO A 5 18.69 -35.79 -45.69
C PRO A 5 18.80 -34.74 -44.56
N ALA A 6 20.04 -34.43 -44.17
CA ALA A 6 20.36 -33.34 -43.25
C ALA A 6 20.27 -31.97 -43.98
N ALA A 7 19.34 -31.12 -43.54
CA ALA A 7 19.23 -29.74 -44.00
C ALA A 7 20.33 -28.86 -43.41
N ARG A 8 20.99 -28.09 -44.28
CA ARG A 8 22.00 -27.06 -43.97
C ARG A 8 21.38 -25.95 -43.10
N SER A 9 21.99 -25.64 -41.96
CA SER A 9 21.70 -24.41 -41.21
C SER A 9 22.46 -23.23 -41.83
N THR A 10 21.74 -22.36 -42.55
CA THR A 10 22.23 -21.06 -42.98
C THR A 10 22.35 -20.10 -41.79
N GLY A 11 23.40 -19.27 -41.82
CA GLY A 11 23.83 -18.42 -40.72
C GLY A 11 22.77 -17.40 -40.29
N ALA A 12 22.34 -17.49 -39.04
CA ALA A 12 21.51 -16.49 -38.37
C ALA A 12 22.06 -16.07 -36.99
N HIS A 13 23.38 -16.21 -36.77
CA HIS A 13 24.00 -15.94 -35.46
C HIS A 13 24.84 -14.65 -35.35
N ARG A 14 25.02 -13.87 -36.43
CA ARG A 14 25.72 -12.57 -36.35
C ARG A 14 24.82 -11.33 -36.25
N GLY A 15 23.53 -11.42 -36.59
CA GLY A 15 22.60 -10.28 -36.51
C GLY A 15 21.97 -10.01 -35.13
N ARG A 16 22.08 -10.94 -34.18
CA ARG A 16 21.34 -10.89 -32.90
C ARG A 16 22.10 -10.24 -31.73
N ARG A 17 23.39 -9.90 -31.92
CA ARG A 17 24.24 -9.23 -30.92
C ARG A 17 24.27 -7.71 -31.05
N ALA A 18 23.82 -7.15 -32.18
CA ALA A 18 23.83 -5.70 -32.41
C ALA A 18 22.57 -4.97 -31.91
N ALA A 19 21.44 -5.67 -31.74
CA ALA A 19 20.16 -5.06 -31.33
C ALA A 19 20.02 -4.81 -29.81
N ASN A 20 21.02 -5.16 -29.00
CA ASN A 20 20.98 -5.03 -27.53
C ASN A 20 21.80 -3.84 -26.99
N ARG A 21 22.17 -2.87 -27.84
CA ARG A 21 22.96 -1.67 -27.50
C ARG A 21 22.18 -0.35 -27.56
N ARG A 22 20.85 -0.35 -27.38
CA ARG A 22 20.02 0.86 -27.24
C ARG A 22 19.34 1.01 -25.88
N SER A 23 20.03 0.62 -24.81
CA SER A 23 19.84 1.23 -23.50
C SER A 23 21.04 2.14 -23.28
N GLY A 24 20.83 3.46 -23.33
CA GLY A 24 21.86 4.41 -22.88
C GLY A 24 22.37 4.06 -21.48
N PRO A 25 23.55 4.57 -21.08
CA PRO A 25 24.04 4.39 -19.72
C PRO A 25 22.95 4.82 -18.73
N PRO A 26 22.77 4.12 -17.60
CA PRO A 26 21.84 4.57 -16.57
C PRO A 26 22.26 5.99 -16.20
N GLU A 27 21.36 6.95 -16.45
CA GLU A 27 21.53 8.36 -16.06
C GLU A 27 22.09 8.39 -14.63
N GLU A 28 23.31 8.90 -14.48
CA GLU A 28 23.98 8.91 -13.19
C GLU A 28 23.05 9.55 -12.17
N ALA A 29 22.80 8.85 -11.07
CA ALA A 29 21.90 9.35 -10.04
C ALA A 29 22.40 10.74 -9.59
N PRO A 30 21.54 11.79 -9.63
CA PRO A 30 21.95 13.10 -9.18
C PRO A 30 22.54 13.02 -7.77
N ARG A 31 23.65 13.71 -7.53
CA ARG A 31 24.38 13.62 -6.23
C ARG A 31 23.49 13.98 -5.03
N TRP A 32 22.45 14.80 -5.24
CA TRP A 32 21.48 15.18 -4.21
C TRP A 32 20.46 14.07 -3.87
N GLU A 33 20.25 13.08 -4.74
CA GLU A 33 19.17 12.10 -4.60
C GLU A 33 19.34 11.26 -3.33
N ARG A 34 20.54 10.73 -3.10
CA ARG A 34 20.84 9.88 -1.94
C ARG A 34 20.62 10.60 -0.60
N PRO A 35 21.24 11.77 -0.34
CA PRO A 35 21.01 12.48 0.93
C PRO A 35 19.55 12.92 1.09
N ALA A 36 18.86 13.31 0.01
CA ALA A 36 17.45 13.68 0.07
C ALA A 36 16.57 12.50 0.50
N VAL A 37 16.77 11.31 -0.07
CA VAL A 37 16.01 10.11 0.32
C VAL A 37 16.30 9.72 1.76
N VAL A 38 17.57 9.78 2.20
CA VAL A 38 17.92 9.53 3.60
C VAL A 38 17.21 10.51 4.53
N ALA A 39 17.15 11.79 4.18
CA ALA A 39 16.41 12.78 4.96
C ALA A 39 14.90 12.47 5.02
N VAL A 40 14.28 12.09 3.90
CA VAL A 40 12.85 11.67 3.87
C VAL A 40 12.62 10.45 4.76
N LEU A 41 13.49 9.44 4.71
CA LEU A 41 13.37 8.26 5.55
C LEU A 41 13.59 8.56 7.04
N ALA A 42 14.48 9.50 7.36
CA ALA A 42 14.67 9.98 8.73
C ALA A 42 13.41 10.68 9.24
N ILE A 43 12.80 11.54 8.42
CA ILE A 43 11.52 12.20 8.74
C ILE A 43 10.40 11.17 8.92
N ALA A 44 10.27 10.21 7.99
CA ALA A 44 9.28 9.14 8.09
C ALA A 44 9.47 8.32 9.36
N THR A 45 10.72 7.95 9.68
CA THR A 45 11.05 7.22 10.91
C THR A 45 10.64 8.02 12.14
N LEU A 46 10.98 9.30 12.20
CA LEU A 46 10.61 10.19 13.30
C LEU A 46 9.09 10.30 13.46
N LEU A 47 8.36 10.59 12.37
CA LEU A 47 6.91 10.76 12.39
C LEU A 47 6.17 9.47 12.76
N TYR A 48 6.60 8.33 12.21
CA TYR A 48 5.93 7.05 12.40
C TYR A 48 6.23 6.44 13.77
N SER A 49 7.45 6.62 14.30
CA SER A 49 7.85 6.13 15.63
C SER A 49 7.56 7.09 16.78
N TRP A 50 7.02 8.29 16.51
CA TRP A 50 6.74 9.26 17.55
C TRP A 50 5.80 8.70 18.62
N GLY A 51 6.22 8.76 19.88
CA GLY A 51 5.43 8.26 21.01
C GLY A 51 5.21 6.74 21.01
N ILE A 52 6.05 5.95 20.31
CA ILE A 52 5.88 4.50 20.16
C ILE A 52 5.76 3.74 21.50
N GLY A 53 6.37 4.23 22.59
CA GLY A 53 6.21 3.67 23.93
C GLY A 53 4.78 3.71 24.48
N HIS A 54 3.95 4.63 23.99
CA HIS A 54 2.54 4.79 24.34
C HIS A 54 1.62 4.63 23.11
N ALA A 55 2.07 3.82 22.14
CA ALA A 55 1.35 3.56 20.91
C ALA A 55 -0.09 3.11 21.15
N ALA A 56 -0.97 3.49 20.25
CA ALA A 56 -2.39 3.16 20.28
C ALA A 56 -2.66 1.74 19.80
N LEU A 57 -2.27 0.74 20.59
CA LEU A 57 -2.48 -0.66 20.24
C LEU A 57 -3.98 -0.97 20.16
N HIS A 58 -4.40 -1.58 19.05
CA HIS A 58 -5.78 -2.03 18.90
C HIS A 58 -6.06 -3.08 20.00
N PRO A 59 -7.08 -2.92 20.86
CA PRO A 59 -7.30 -3.83 22.00
C PRO A 59 -7.45 -5.30 21.59
N PHE A 60 -8.31 -5.57 20.59
CA PHE A 60 -8.54 -6.91 20.03
C PHE A 60 -7.27 -7.56 19.45
N TYR A 61 -6.58 -6.89 18.51
CA TYR A 61 -5.36 -7.44 17.91
C TYR A 61 -4.18 -7.46 18.88
N GLY A 62 -4.08 -6.49 19.79
CA GLY A 62 -3.05 -6.47 20.84
C GLY A 62 -3.18 -7.65 21.80
N ALA A 63 -4.41 -8.04 22.16
CA ALA A 63 -4.66 -9.27 22.92
C ALA A 63 -4.22 -10.52 22.14
N ALA A 64 -4.57 -10.60 20.84
CA ALA A 64 -4.12 -11.69 19.99
C ALA A 64 -2.60 -11.74 19.84
N ILE A 65 -1.92 -10.61 19.58
CA ILE A 65 -0.45 -10.50 19.51
C ILE A 65 0.19 -11.04 20.79
N ARG A 66 -0.34 -10.65 21.96
CA ARG A 66 0.15 -11.11 23.26
C ARG A 66 0.02 -12.63 23.43
N SER A 67 -1.09 -13.22 22.97
CA SER A 67 -1.33 -14.66 23.00
C SER A 67 -0.51 -15.43 21.95
N MET A 68 -0.35 -14.86 20.76
CA MET A 68 0.46 -15.40 19.67
C MET A 68 1.94 -15.48 20.05
N ALA A 69 2.46 -14.48 20.75
CA ALA A 69 3.82 -14.48 21.26
C ALA A 69 4.08 -15.58 22.32
N GLY A 70 3.03 -16.06 23.00
CA GLY A 70 3.11 -17.07 24.05
C GLY A 70 2.71 -18.49 23.63
N SER A 71 2.14 -18.70 22.42
CA SER A 71 1.60 -19.99 22.01
C SER A 71 1.70 -20.18 20.49
N TRP A 72 2.33 -21.27 20.05
CA TRP A 72 2.45 -21.60 18.62
C TRP A 72 1.10 -21.87 17.95
N ARG A 73 0.15 -22.46 18.70
CA ARG A 73 -1.22 -22.67 18.21
C ARG A 73 -1.91 -21.33 17.97
N SER A 74 -1.79 -20.39 18.90
CA SER A 74 -2.36 -19.05 18.75
C SER A 74 -1.63 -18.26 17.67
N PHE A 75 -0.30 -18.37 17.57
CA PHE A 75 0.52 -17.78 16.51
C PHE A 75 0.03 -18.19 15.12
N PHE A 76 -0.14 -19.49 14.89
CA PHE A 76 -0.54 -19.99 13.58
C PHE A 76 -1.98 -19.63 13.21
N PHE A 77 -2.93 -19.74 14.16
CA PHE A 77 -4.36 -19.55 13.88
C PHE A 77 -4.90 -18.14 14.20
N GLY A 78 -4.08 -17.24 14.75
CA GLY A 78 -4.54 -15.94 15.23
C GLY A 78 -5.46 -16.05 16.45
N GLY A 79 -5.14 -16.94 17.40
CA GLY A 79 -5.93 -17.16 18.61
C GLY A 79 -5.91 -15.94 19.55
N LEU A 80 -7.06 -15.54 20.08
CA LEU A 80 -7.14 -14.45 21.06
C LEU A 80 -6.49 -14.78 22.39
N ASP A 81 -6.55 -16.04 22.79
CA ASP A 81 -6.01 -16.54 24.05
C ASP A 81 -5.06 -17.72 23.79
N VAL A 82 -4.30 -18.12 24.81
CA VAL A 82 -3.28 -19.18 24.69
C VAL A 82 -3.86 -20.59 24.58
N SER A 83 -5.10 -20.81 25.03
CA SER A 83 -5.79 -22.10 24.87
C SER A 83 -6.41 -22.26 23.48
N GLY A 84 -6.48 -21.18 22.70
CA GLY A 84 -7.00 -21.14 21.34
C GLY A 84 -8.51 -21.41 21.31
N SER A 85 -9.29 -20.69 22.12
CA SER A 85 -10.75 -20.83 22.14
C SER A 85 -11.38 -20.24 20.88
N VAL A 86 -11.00 -19.01 20.53
CA VAL A 86 -11.51 -18.29 19.36
C VAL A 86 -10.37 -17.56 18.65
N SER A 87 -10.42 -17.46 17.32
CA SER A 87 -9.48 -16.67 16.52
C SER A 87 -9.88 -15.20 16.49
N ILE A 88 -9.02 -14.34 15.95
CA ILE A 88 -9.40 -13.03 15.46
C ILE A 88 -10.34 -13.14 14.25
N ASP A 89 -11.01 -12.04 13.92
CA ASP A 89 -11.96 -11.91 12.82
C ASP A 89 -11.30 -11.82 11.42
N LYS A 90 -10.03 -12.25 11.29
CA LYS A 90 -9.17 -12.12 10.09
C LYS A 90 -8.17 -13.27 9.99
N LEU A 91 -7.44 -13.31 8.87
CA LEU A 91 -6.22 -14.11 8.76
C LEU A 91 -5.12 -13.48 9.64
N PRO A 92 -4.22 -14.29 10.24
CA PRO A 92 -3.24 -13.79 11.21
C PRO A 92 -1.98 -13.18 10.57
N GLY A 93 -1.87 -13.16 9.25
CA GLY A 93 -0.63 -12.85 8.54
C GLY A 93 -0.05 -11.46 8.86
N ALA A 94 -0.91 -10.47 9.06
CA ALA A 94 -0.46 -9.12 9.45
C ALA A 94 0.07 -9.05 10.88
N LEU A 95 -0.32 -9.96 11.77
CA LEU A 95 0.06 -9.94 13.18
C LEU A 95 1.25 -10.86 13.49
N TRP A 96 1.70 -11.69 12.54
CA TRP A 96 2.89 -12.52 12.74
C TRP A 96 4.15 -11.70 13.03
N PRO A 97 4.46 -10.61 12.28
CA PRO A 97 5.61 -9.76 12.62
C PRO A 97 5.49 -9.13 14.01
N ASP A 98 4.29 -8.64 14.36
CA ASP A 98 3.98 -8.04 15.66
C ASP A 98 4.21 -9.04 16.81
N ALA A 99 3.72 -10.27 16.66
CA ALA A 99 3.88 -11.34 17.64
C ALA A 99 5.34 -11.81 17.77
N VAL A 100 6.09 -11.91 16.65
CA VAL A 100 7.53 -12.21 16.70
C VAL A 100 8.29 -11.10 17.41
N SER A 101 7.95 -9.83 17.15
CA SER A 101 8.57 -8.69 17.83
C SER A 101 8.34 -8.73 19.34
N VAL A 102 7.10 -9.00 19.78
CA VAL A 102 6.78 -9.18 21.20
C VAL A 102 7.47 -10.41 21.81
N TRP A 103 7.60 -11.49 21.05
CA TRP A 103 8.33 -12.68 21.50
C TRP A 103 9.82 -12.41 21.71
N LEU A 104 10.45 -11.62 20.84
CA LEU A 104 11.88 -11.29 20.91
C LEU A 104 12.20 -10.23 21.97
N PHE A 105 11.38 -9.18 22.06
CA PHE A 105 11.68 -8.01 22.88
C PHE A 105 10.85 -7.92 24.17
N GLY A 106 9.93 -8.86 24.38
CA GLY A 106 9.02 -8.86 25.52
C GLY A 106 7.73 -8.08 25.26
N PRO A 107 6.78 -8.12 26.22
CA PRO A 107 5.43 -7.59 26.09
C PRO A 107 5.37 -6.06 26.25
N HIS A 108 6.25 -5.34 25.57
CA HIS A 108 6.26 -3.89 25.56
C HIS A 108 5.37 -3.31 24.46
N THR A 109 4.72 -2.19 24.76
CA THR A 109 3.91 -1.44 23.77
C THR A 109 4.70 -1.11 22.51
N TRP A 110 5.96 -0.68 22.66
CA TRP A 110 6.80 -0.33 21.52
C TRP A 110 7.17 -1.56 20.68
N ALA A 111 7.36 -2.72 21.31
CA ALA A 111 7.70 -3.96 20.61
C ALA A 111 6.53 -4.41 19.72
N ALA A 112 5.30 -4.33 20.23
CA ALA A 112 4.10 -4.64 19.45
C ALA A 112 3.88 -3.68 18.26
N ALA A 113 4.23 -2.40 18.41
CA ALA A 113 4.06 -1.38 17.37
C ALA A 113 5.23 -1.30 16.37
N LEU A 114 6.41 -1.84 16.71
CA LEU A 114 7.63 -1.69 15.92
C LEU A 114 7.49 -2.18 14.47
N PRO A 115 6.89 -3.35 14.17
CA PRO A 115 6.78 -3.80 12.78
C PRO A 115 5.95 -2.86 11.91
N GLN A 116 4.89 -2.26 12.47
CA GLN A 116 4.09 -1.24 11.77
C GLN A 116 4.94 -0.03 11.35
N VAL A 117 5.85 0.43 12.22
CA VAL A 117 6.77 1.54 11.90
C VAL A 117 7.70 1.13 10.76
N VAL A 118 8.30 -0.05 10.86
CA VAL A 118 9.23 -0.58 9.85
C VAL A 118 8.52 -0.73 8.50
N GLU A 119 7.31 -1.29 8.49
CA GLU A 119 6.50 -1.47 7.30
C GLU A 119 6.15 -0.13 6.62
N GLY A 120 5.80 0.89 7.41
CA GLY A 120 5.55 2.24 6.94
C GLY A 120 6.79 2.87 6.28
N VAL A 121 7.94 2.83 6.95
CA VAL A 121 9.21 3.38 6.43
C VAL A 121 9.67 2.64 5.17
N LEU A 122 9.56 1.30 5.16
CA LEU A 122 9.86 0.49 3.99
C LEU A 122 8.94 0.82 2.81
N THR A 123 7.66 1.11 3.06
CA THR A 123 6.71 1.52 2.02
C THR A 123 7.14 2.84 1.38
N VAL A 124 7.58 3.83 2.17
CA VAL A 124 8.13 5.10 1.65
C VAL A 124 9.37 4.85 0.78
N TRP A 125 10.31 4.04 1.25
CA TRP A 125 11.51 3.68 0.49
C TRP A 125 11.18 2.95 -0.82
N LEU A 126 10.32 1.92 -0.77
CA LEU A 126 9.90 1.15 -1.93
C LEU A 126 9.18 2.02 -2.95
N LEU A 127 8.24 2.87 -2.50
CA LEU A 127 7.53 3.78 -3.37
C LEU A 127 8.50 4.71 -4.11
N HIS A 128 9.47 5.29 -3.40
CA HIS A 128 10.54 6.08 -4.02
C HIS A 128 11.25 5.27 -5.13
N ARG A 129 11.72 4.05 -4.82
CA ARG A 129 12.44 3.21 -5.81
C ARG A 129 11.59 2.86 -7.02
N ILE A 130 10.31 2.58 -6.83
CA ILE A 130 9.38 2.21 -7.89
C ILE A 130 9.09 3.43 -8.78
N VAL A 131 8.75 4.57 -8.18
CA VAL A 131 8.46 5.82 -8.91
C VAL A 131 9.69 6.31 -9.68
N ARG A 132 10.87 6.25 -9.08
CA ARG A 132 12.14 6.58 -9.75
C ARG A 132 12.32 5.79 -11.04
N ALA A 133 11.91 4.53 -11.05
CA ALA A 133 12.12 3.63 -12.17
C ALA A 133 11.21 3.91 -13.38
N TRP A 134 10.15 4.72 -13.26
CA TRP A 134 9.28 5.08 -14.39
C TRP A 134 9.13 6.59 -14.63
N ALA A 135 9.32 7.43 -13.60
CA ALA A 135 9.12 8.88 -13.68
C ALA A 135 10.35 9.71 -13.25
N GLY A 136 11.48 9.05 -12.93
CA GLY A 136 12.73 9.74 -12.58
C GLY A 136 12.83 10.20 -11.12
N PRO A 137 13.99 10.75 -10.72
CA PRO A 137 14.31 11.04 -9.31
C PRO A 137 13.46 12.17 -8.70
N PHE A 138 13.08 13.18 -9.48
CA PHE A 138 12.20 14.26 -9.00
C PHE A 138 10.82 13.72 -8.59
N ALA A 139 10.17 12.95 -9.46
CA ALA A 139 8.89 12.31 -9.17
C ALA A 139 8.97 11.42 -7.92
N ALA A 140 10.07 10.67 -7.80
CA ALA A 140 10.29 9.75 -6.70
C ALA A 140 10.39 10.47 -5.35
N LEU A 141 11.12 11.59 -5.28
CA LEU A 141 11.25 12.38 -4.07
C LEU A 141 9.90 12.98 -3.65
N VAL A 142 9.16 13.55 -4.62
CA VAL A 142 7.84 14.13 -4.35
C VAL A 142 6.85 13.05 -3.87
N ALA A 143 6.84 11.87 -4.50
CA ALA A 143 6.00 10.77 -4.05
C ALA A 143 6.37 10.29 -2.64
N ALA A 144 7.67 10.18 -2.34
CA ALA A 144 8.12 9.79 -1.01
C ALA A 144 7.72 10.80 0.07
N LEU A 145 7.91 12.10 -0.19
CA LEU A 145 7.47 13.19 0.69
C LEU A 145 5.95 13.18 0.89
N ALA A 146 5.19 13.10 -0.20
CA ALA A 146 3.73 13.09 -0.16
C ALA A 146 3.18 11.92 0.68
N LEU A 147 3.73 10.71 0.51
CA LEU A 147 3.36 9.56 1.35
C LEU A 147 3.76 9.77 2.81
N THR A 148 4.98 10.27 3.05
CA THR A 148 5.51 10.52 4.41
C THR A 148 4.62 11.45 5.23
N VAL A 149 4.10 12.50 4.60
CA VAL A 149 3.24 13.51 5.24
C VAL A 149 1.75 13.28 4.99
N THR A 150 1.35 12.12 4.46
CA THR A 150 -0.07 11.78 4.34
C THR A 150 -0.63 11.52 5.75
N PRO A 151 -1.61 12.30 6.25
CA PRO A 151 -1.99 12.28 7.67
C PRO A 151 -2.36 10.91 8.23
N VAL A 152 -3.10 10.11 7.46
CA VAL A 152 -3.50 8.76 7.90
C VAL A 152 -2.32 7.83 8.12
N THR A 153 -1.24 7.98 7.34
CA THR A 153 -0.06 7.11 7.44
C THR A 153 0.69 7.36 8.73
N VAL A 154 0.76 8.62 9.19
CA VAL A 154 1.45 8.98 10.42
C VAL A 154 0.81 8.33 11.65
N VAL A 155 -0.52 8.33 11.72
CA VAL A 155 -1.23 7.72 12.86
C VAL A 155 -1.31 6.20 12.74
N LEU A 156 -1.42 5.66 11.52
CA LEU A 156 -1.59 4.23 11.29
C LEU A 156 -0.29 3.43 11.49
N ASN A 157 0.87 3.97 11.11
CA ASN A 157 2.15 3.25 11.16
C ASN A 157 2.69 2.99 12.57
N ARG A 158 1.87 3.24 13.61
CA ARG A 158 2.09 2.83 15.01
C ARG A 158 0.84 2.24 15.65
N ALA A 159 -0.18 1.89 14.85
CA ALA A 159 -1.37 1.18 15.29
C ALA A 159 -1.25 -0.27 14.80
N THR A 160 -1.43 -1.24 15.70
CA THR A 160 -1.37 -2.68 15.38
C THR A 160 -2.61 -3.09 14.59
N ILE A 161 -2.67 -2.71 13.32
CA ILE A 161 -3.79 -2.88 12.40
C ILE A 161 -3.25 -3.42 11.05
N PRO A 162 -3.96 -4.31 10.35
CA PRO A 162 -3.43 -4.96 9.14
C PRO A 162 -3.09 -4.07 7.93
N ASP A 163 -3.56 -2.82 7.90
CA ASP A 163 -3.49 -1.94 6.74
C ASP A 163 -2.05 -1.53 6.36
N THR A 164 -1.15 -1.42 7.33
CA THR A 164 0.26 -1.07 7.08
C THR A 164 0.96 -2.19 6.32
N ALA A 165 0.90 -3.42 6.83
CA ALA A 165 1.44 -4.61 6.20
C ALA A 165 0.83 -4.84 4.81
N LEU A 166 -0.50 -4.70 4.68
CA LEU A 166 -1.19 -4.77 3.39
C LEU A 166 -0.57 -3.81 2.37
N THR A 167 -0.40 -2.55 2.77
CA THR A 167 0.07 -1.49 1.88
C THR A 167 1.51 -1.77 1.41
N LEU A 168 2.40 -2.17 2.32
CA LEU A 168 3.77 -2.57 1.98
C LEU A 168 3.79 -3.71 0.96
N LEU A 169 3.02 -4.77 1.20
CA LEU A 169 3.00 -5.96 0.36
C LEU A 169 2.46 -5.66 -1.05
N LEU A 170 1.40 -4.85 -1.15
CA LEU A 170 0.84 -4.45 -2.45
C LEU A 170 1.76 -3.48 -3.21
N VAL A 171 2.45 -2.55 -2.53
CA VAL A 171 3.47 -1.69 -3.17
C VAL A 171 4.63 -2.54 -3.69
N THR A 172 5.06 -3.55 -2.92
CA THR A 172 6.08 -4.52 -3.36
C THR A 172 5.60 -5.31 -4.59
N ALA A 173 4.33 -5.72 -4.62
CA ALA A 173 3.72 -6.36 -5.79
C ALA A 173 3.71 -5.44 -7.02
N ALA A 174 3.34 -4.17 -6.87
CA ALA A 174 3.41 -3.17 -7.96
C ALA A 174 4.84 -3.01 -8.51
N GLY A 175 5.85 -2.96 -7.63
CA GLY A 175 7.25 -2.93 -8.04
C GLY A 175 7.68 -4.17 -8.82
N ALA A 176 7.22 -5.35 -8.40
CA ALA A 176 7.46 -6.62 -9.09
C ALA A 176 6.79 -6.67 -10.47
N LEU A 177 5.54 -6.18 -10.59
CA LEU A 177 4.84 -6.02 -11.87
C LEU A 177 5.59 -5.07 -12.81
N GLN A 178 5.98 -3.89 -12.35
CA GLN A 178 6.71 -2.92 -13.17
C GLN A 178 8.06 -3.49 -13.63
N LYS A 179 8.75 -4.26 -12.76
CA LYS A 179 9.95 -5.00 -13.13
C LYS A 179 9.67 -6.07 -14.17
N ALA A 180 8.53 -6.77 -14.11
CA ALA A 180 8.12 -7.76 -15.09
C ALA A 180 7.89 -7.13 -16.48
N VAL A 181 7.19 -5.98 -16.52
CA VAL A 181 6.95 -5.21 -17.74
C VAL A 181 8.26 -4.76 -18.37
N ARG A 182 9.19 -4.21 -17.58
CA ARG A 182 10.47 -3.69 -18.07
C ARG A 182 11.46 -4.76 -18.52
N THR A 183 11.53 -5.89 -17.81
CA THR A 183 12.55 -6.92 -18.06
C THR A 183 12.05 -8.05 -18.95
N GLU A 184 10.75 -8.11 -19.21
CA GLU A 184 10.07 -9.20 -19.93
C GLU A 184 10.25 -10.59 -19.30
N ARG A 185 10.75 -10.65 -18.07
CA ARG A 185 11.00 -11.90 -17.34
C ARG A 185 9.72 -12.36 -16.64
N LEU A 186 9.53 -13.68 -16.60
CA LEU A 186 8.40 -14.28 -15.91
C LEU A 186 8.55 -14.19 -14.39
N LEU A 187 9.74 -14.40 -13.84
CA LEU A 187 9.97 -14.47 -12.40
C LEU A 187 9.47 -13.22 -11.64
N PRO A 188 9.73 -11.97 -12.08
CA PRO A 188 9.14 -10.80 -11.43
C PRO A 188 7.60 -10.82 -11.39
N LEU A 189 6.95 -11.37 -12.42
CA LEU A 189 5.50 -11.52 -12.42
C LEU A 189 5.04 -12.59 -11.42
N ILE A 190 5.75 -13.72 -11.33
CA ILE A 190 5.48 -14.74 -10.30
C ILE A 190 5.64 -14.17 -8.89
N THR A 191 6.69 -13.38 -8.65
CA THR A 191 6.87 -12.70 -7.37
C THR A 191 5.76 -11.68 -7.11
N CYS A 192 5.24 -11.01 -8.15
CA CYS A 192 4.07 -10.14 -8.02
C CYS A 192 2.85 -10.94 -7.51
N GLY A 193 2.55 -12.09 -8.11
CA GLY A 193 1.50 -12.98 -7.61
C GLY A 193 1.73 -13.42 -6.16
N THR A 194 2.97 -13.77 -5.81
CA THR A 194 3.35 -14.15 -4.44
C THR A 194 3.08 -13.03 -3.44
N TRP A 195 3.50 -11.80 -3.74
CA TRP A 195 3.27 -10.64 -2.87
C TRP A 195 1.78 -10.30 -2.70
N ILE A 196 0.96 -10.46 -3.75
CA ILE A 196 -0.50 -10.31 -3.64
C ILE A 196 -1.09 -11.40 -2.73
N GLY A 197 -0.61 -12.65 -2.84
CA GLY A 197 -1.05 -13.72 -1.96
C GLY A 197 -0.63 -13.51 -0.50
N LEU A 198 0.55 -12.95 -0.25
CA LEU A 198 0.97 -12.55 1.10
C LEU A 198 0.14 -11.37 1.62
N ALA A 199 -0.17 -10.39 0.78
CA ALA A 199 -1.07 -9.28 1.10
C ALA A 199 -2.47 -9.79 1.50
N PHE A 200 -2.93 -10.88 0.89
CA PHE A 200 -4.18 -11.55 1.27
C PHE A 200 -4.12 -12.14 2.69
N GLN A 201 -2.96 -12.63 3.14
CA GLN A 201 -2.79 -13.05 4.55
C GLN A 201 -2.93 -11.88 5.53
N ALA A 202 -2.64 -10.66 5.09
CA ALA A 202 -2.85 -9.46 5.89
C ALA A 202 -4.32 -9.00 5.88
N LYS A 203 -4.94 -8.89 4.70
CA LYS A 203 -6.29 -8.29 4.58
C LYS A 203 -7.19 -8.87 3.47
N MET A 204 -7.09 -10.17 3.23
CA MET A 204 -8.07 -10.96 2.47
C MET A 204 -8.45 -10.33 1.12
N LEU A 205 -9.74 -10.23 0.80
CA LEU A 205 -10.25 -9.75 -0.49
C LEU A 205 -9.85 -8.30 -0.81
N GLN A 206 -9.52 -7.46 0.18
CA GLN A 206 -9.00 -6.12 -0.10
C GLN A 206 -7.67 -6.20 -0.87
N ALA A 207 -6.84 -7.22 -0.62
CA ALA A 207 -5.60 -7.43 -1.36
C ALA A 207 -5.85 -7.80 -2.83
N TRP A 208 -7.00 -8.40 -3.16
CA TRP A 208 -7.32 -8.80 -4.53
C TRP A 208 -7.86 -7.67 -5.40
N LEU A 209 -8.16 -6.50 -4.82
CA LEU A 209 -8.63 -5.34 -5.58
C LEU A 209 -7.61 -4.88 -6.65
N VAL A 210 -6.31 -5.13 -6.45
CA VAL A 210 -5.28 -4.79 -7.44
C VAL A 210 -5.21 -5.76 -8.62
N LEU A 211 -5.71 -7.00 -8.50
CA LEU A 211 -5.61 -8.04 -9.53
C LEU A 211 -6.09 -7.58 -10.91
N PRO A 212 -7.32 -7.02 -11.08
CA PRO A 212 -7.80 -6.60 -12.39
C PRO A 212 -6.90 -5.52 -13.01
N VAL A 213 -6.40 -4.58 -12.19
CA VAL A 213 -5.51 -3.50 -12.63
C VAL A 213 -4.17 -4.07 -13.10
N PHE A 214 -3.57 -4.95 -12.29
CA PHE A 214 -2.24 -5.50 -12.55
C PHE A 214 -2.24 -6.39 -13.80
N ALA A 215 -3.30 -7.20 -13.95
CA ALA A 215 -3.54 -7.99 -15.15
C ALA A 215 -3.68 -7.07 -16.38
N ALA A 216 -4.54 -6.05 -16.31
CA ALA A 216 -4.76 -5.12 -17.42
C ALA A 216 -3.46 -4.40 -17.83
N VAL A 217 -2.70 -3.86 -16.88
CA VAL A 217 -1.42 -3.19 -17.14
C VAL A 217 -0.45 -4.13 -17.85
N TYR A 218 -0.30 -5.37 -17.37
CA TYR A 218 0.59 -6.34 -18.01
C TYR A 218 0.11 -6.70 -19.43
N LEU A 219 -1.19 -6.92 -19.61
CA LEU A 219 -1.77 -7.27 -20.92
C LEU A 219 -1.67 -6.12 -21.93
N ILE A 220 -1.77 -4.88 -21.50
CA ILE A 220 -1.68 -3.69 -22.36
C ILE A 220 -0.22 -3.39 -22.69
N VAL A 221 0.62 -3.28 -21.68
CA VAL A 221 1.96 -2.67 -21.78
C VAL A 221 3.04 -3.70 -22.05
N ALA A 222 3.02 -4.87 -21.40
CA ALA A 222 4.15 -5.80 -21.42
C ALA A 222 4.44 -6.29 -22.85
N PRO A 223 5.71 -6.42 -23.25
CA PRO A 223 6.10 -6.90 -24.59
C PRO A 223 5.74 -8.38 -24.82
N GLY A 224 5.79 -8.80 -26.09
CA GLY A 224 5.43 -10.16 -26.52
C GLY A 224 4.01 -10.30 -27.08
N THR A 225 3.68 -11.51 -27.54
CA THR A 225 2.39 -11.85 -28.17
C THR A 225 1.23 -11.83 -27.15
N PRO A 226 -0.01 -11.56 -27.57
CA PRO A 226 -1.18 -11.57 -26.68
C PRO A 226 -1.31 -12.87 -25.88
N LEU A 227 -1.15 -14.03 -26.52
CA LEU A 227 -1.22 -15.34 -25.87
C LEU A 227 -0.15 -15.50 -24.78
N LYS A 228 1.11 -15.13 -25.06
CA LYS A 228 2.19 -15.21 -24.07
C LYS A 228 1.92 -14.30 -22.86
N ARG A 229 1.32 -13.13 -23.08
CA ARG A 229 0.95 -12.23 -21.98
C ARG A 229 -0.18 -12.81 -21.14
N ALA A 230 -1.22 -13.34 -21.77
CA ALA A 230 -2.32 -14.02 -21.11
C ALA A 230 -1.84 -15.20 -20.26
N LEU A 231 -1.04 -16.12 -20.82
CA LEU A 231 -0.51 -17.28 -20.09
C LEU A 231 0.32 -16.89 -18.87
N ARG A 232 1.14 -15.83 -18.98
CA ARG A 232 1.95 -15.34 -17.86
C ARG A 232 1.11 -14.71 -16.76
N VAL A 233 0.07 -13.96 -17.12
CA VAL A 233 -0.90 -13.40 -16.17
C VAL A 233 -1.66 -14.53 -15.48
N LEU A 234 -2.12 -15.54 -16.22
CA LEU A 234 -2.80 -16.71 -15.66
C LEU A 234 -1.89 -17.46 -14.67
N LEU A 235 -0.63 -17.70 -15.03
CA LEU A 235 0.32 -18.36 -14.13
C LEU A 235 0.57 -17.55 -12.85
N SER A 236 0.75 -16.23 -12.97
CA SER A 236 0.88 -15.35 -11.82
C SER A 236 -0.38 -15.29 -10.97
N GLY A 237 -1.56 -15.32 -11.60
CA GLY A 237 -2.85 -15.36 -10.93
C GLY A 237 -3.03 -16.67 -10.15
N ALA A 238 -2.62 -17.81 -10.73
CA ALA A 238 -2.62 -19.09 -10.04
C ALA A 238 -1.69 -19.09 -8.82
N VAL A 239 -0.50 -18.48 -8.92
CA VAL A 239 0.40 -18.30 -7.78
C VAL A 239 -0.22 -17.40 -6.72
N ALA A 240 -0.83 -16.28 -7.11
CA ALA A 240 -1.53 -15.39 -6.18
C ALA A 240 -2.64 -16.13 -5.43
N LEU A 241 -3.45 -16.92 -6.13
CA LEU A 241 -4.52 -17.72 -5.55
C LEU A 241 -3.98 -18.77 -4.57
N ALA A 242 -2.95 -19.53 -4.97
CA ALA A 242 -2.34 -20.56 -4.12
C ALA A 242 -1.77 -19.97 -2.81
N VAL A 243 -1.04 -18.86 -2.91
CA VAL A 243 -0.47 -18.16 -1.75
C VAL A 243 -1.55 -17.44 -0.93
N SER A 244 -2.65 -17.00 -1.53
CA SER A 244 -3.78 -16.43 -0.78
C SER A 244 -4.51 -17.49 0.04
N CYS A 245 -4.70 -18.68 -0.53
CA CYS A 245 -5.55 -19.70 0.05
C CYS A 245 -4.84 -20.66 1.02
N PHE A 246 -3.50 -20.63 1.17
CA PHE A 246 -2.80 -21.65 1.97
C PHE A 246 -3.34 -21.73 3.40
N TRP A 247 -3.51 -20.61 4.09
CA TRP A 247 -3.96 -20.61 5.48
C TRP A 247 -5.42 -21.07 5.59
N VAL A 248 -6.27 -20.60 4.68
CA VAL A 248 -7.69 -20.97 4.60
C VAL A 248 -7.84 -22.47 4.42
N LEU A 249 -7.05 -23.07 3.53
CA LEU A 249 -7.03 -24.51 3.27
C LEU A 249 -6.53 -25.30 4.48
N ILE A 250 -5.49 -24.84 5.15
CA ILE A 250 -4.99 -25.51 6.37
C ILE A 250 -6.03 -25.41 7.50
N ALA A 251 -6.64 -24.25 7.71
CA ALA A 251 -7.69 -24.06 8.71
C ALA A 251 -8.92 -24.93 8.39
N TRP A 252 -9.29 -25.07 7.13
CA TRP A 252 -10.39 -25.93 6.70
C TRP A 252 -10.08 -27.41 6.92
N ALA A 253 -8.86 -27.85 6.58
CA ALA A 253 -8.43 -29.24 6.75
C ALA A 253 -8.15 -29.62 8.22
N THR A 254 -7.87 -28.63 9.08
CA THR A 254 -7.63 -28.87 10.51
C THR A 254 -8.96 -29.16 11.22
N PRO A 255 -9.09 -30.29 11.95
CA PRO A 255 -10.30 -30.62 12.69
C PRO A 255 -10.72 -29.49 13.64
N ALA A 256 -12.03 -29.23 13.75
CA ALA A 256 -12.56 -28.12 14.54
C ALA A 256 -12.15 -28.16 16.03
N THR A 257 -11.86 -29.34 16.59
CA THR A 257 -11.35 -29.50 17.96
C THR A 257 -9.86 -29.12 18.10
N SER A 258 -9.12 -29.14 16.99
CA SER A 258 -7.67 -28.91 16.92
C SER A 258 -7.29 -27.49 16.48
N ARG A 259 -8.27 -26.62 16.24
CA ARG A 259 -8.08 -25.18 15.97
C ARG A 259 -9.08 -24.34 16.79
N PRO A 260 -8.85 -23.03 16.92
CA PRO A 260 -9.86 -22.13 17.49
C PRO A 260 -11.14 -22.10 16.66
N TYR A 261 -12.24 -21.72 17.30
CA TYR A 261 -13.43 -21.30 16.57
C TYR A 261 -13.11 -20.03 15.77
N LEU A 262 -13.52 -19.97 14.51
CA LEU A 262 -13.22 -18.86 13.62
C LEU A 262 -14.19 -17.70 13.85
N ASP A 263 -13.69 -16.59 14.39
CA ASP A 263 -14.53 -15.43 14.68
C ASP A 263 -15.11 -14.81 13.39
N GLY A 264 -16.26 -14.15 13.51
CA GLY A 264 -16.99 -13.62 12.37
C GLY A 264 -17.86 -14.65 11.65
N THR A 265 -17.86 -15.92 12.07
CA THR A 265 -18.57 -17.02 11.38
C THR A 265 -19.63 -17.68 12.25
N SER A 266 -20.76 -18.07 11.64
CA SER A 266 -21.83 -18.80 12.32
C SER A 266 -21.64 -20.32 12.27
N ASP A 267 -20.74 -20.80 11.42
CA ASP A 267 -20.56 -22.21 11.05
C ASP A 267 -19.12 -22.71 11.24
N ASN A 268 -18.23 -21.89 11.84
CA ASN A 268 -16.82 -22.19 12.05
C ASN A 268 -16.03 -22.47 10.74
N ASN A 269 -16.46 -21.88 9.63
CA ASN A 269 -15.90 -22.10 8.30
C ASN A 269 -14.93 -20.98 7.88
N PRO A 270 -13.65 -21.28 7.56
CA PRO A 270 -12.70 -20.23 7.18
C PRO A 270 -13.05 -19.52 5.86
N PHE A 271 -13.82 -20.15 4.97
CA PHE A 271 -14.32 -19.49 3.77
C PHE A 271 -15.41 -18.46 4.10
N ALA A 272 -16.26 -18.73 5.09
CA ALA A 272 -17.25 -17.77 5.58
C ALA A 272 -16.59 -16.52 6.19
N LEU A 273 -15.48 -16.70 6.92
CA LEU A 273 -14.69 -15.59 7.47
C LEU A 273 -14.16 -14.66 6.38
N VAL A 274 -13.62 -15.24 5.30
CA VAL A 274 -12.96 -14.52 4.21
C VAL A 274 -13.97 -13.91 3.23
N PHE A 275 -14.85 -14.75 2.68
CA PHE A 275 -15.75 -14.38 1.58
C PHE A 275 -17.11 -13.84 2.07
N GLY A 276 -17.55 -14.24 3.27
CA GLY A 276 -18.76 -13.73 3.91
C GLY A 276 -18.48 -12.49 4.76
N TYR A 277 -17.92 -12.68 5.96
CA TYR A 277 -17.77 -11.63 6.98
C TYR A 277 -16.86 -10.48 6.55
N ASN A 278 -15.71 -10.78 5.95
CA ASN A 278 -14.79 -9.75 5.43
C ASN A 278 -15.00 -9.42 3.94
N GLY A 279 -15.98 -10.05 3.29
CA GLY A 279 -16.25 -9.93 1.86
C GLY A 279 -17.66 -9.43 1.57
N LEU A 280 -18.52 -10.32 1.09
CA LEU A 280 -19.83 -10.00 0.52
C LEU A 280 -20.78 -9.30 1.50
N SER A 281 -20.67 -9.57 2.81
CA SER A 281 -21.47 -8.86 3.82
C SER A 281 -21.15 -7.36 3.91
N ARG A 282 -20.04 -6.90 3.32
CA ARG A 282 -19.69 -5.48 3.20
C ARG A 282 -20.50 -4.74 2.12
N PHE A 283 -21.05 -5.48 1.16
CA PHE A 283 -21.78 -4.92 0.01
C PHE A 283 -23.27 -5.25 0.03
N SER A 284 -23.69 -6.11 0.96
CA SER A 284 -25.09 -6.55 1.11
C SER A 284 -25.76 -5.88 2.31
N SER A 285 -27.08 -5.72 2.23
CA SER A 285 -27.92 -5.42 3.40
C SER A 285 -28.06 -6.64 4.32
N ASP A 286 -27.87 -7.86 3.78
CA ASP A 286 -27.80 -9.09 4.56
C ASP A 286 -26.40 -9.25 5.18
N SER A 287 -26.32 -8.96 6.47
CA SER A 287 -25.08 -9.10 7.24
C SER A 287 -24.75 -10.51 7.70
N THR A 288 -25.57 -11.49 7.31
CA THR A 288 -25.35 -12.91 7.58
C THR A 288 -24.98 -13.72 6.34
N ALA A 289 -24.79 -13.05 5.21
CA ALA A 289 -24.43 -13.67 3.94
C ALA A 289 -23.20 -14.60 4.07
N PHE A 290 -23.28 -15.78 3.46
CA PHE A 290 -22.22 -16.80 3.44
C PHE A 290 -21.76 -17.26 4.84
N GLY A 291 -22.67 -17.35 5.81
CA GLY A 291 -22.32 -17.80 7.17
C GLY A 291 -21.58 -16.74 7.99
N ALA A 292 -21.61 -15.47 7.56
CA ALA A 292 -21.15 -14.37 8.37
C ALA A 292 -22.06 -14.20 9.60
N VAL A 293 -21.48 -13.81 10.73
CA VAL A 293 -22.30 -13.28 11.83
C VAL A 293 -22.56 -11.80 11.61
N ALA A 294 -23.71 -11.33 12.09
CA ALA A 294 -23.99 -9.90 12.09
C ALA A 294 -22.87 -9.15 12.84
N GLY A 295 -22.05 -8.40 12.11
CA GLY A 295 -21.08 -7.47 12.70
C GLY A 295 -21.77 -6.41 13.56
N THR A 296 -21.05 -5.70 14.42
CA THR A 296 -21.60 -4.62 15.25
C THR A 296 -22.34 -3.61 14.37
N ALA A 297 -23.68 -3.61 14.43
CA ALA A 297 -24.56 -2.85 13.54
C ALA A 297 -24.31 -1.32 13.61
N THR A 298 -23.70 -0.83 14.69
CA THR A 298 -23.26 0.55 14.87
C THR A 298 -22.15 0.99 13.89
N SER A 299 -21.40 0.05 13.32
CA SER A 299 -20.32 0.35 12.36
C SER A 299 -20.80 0.34 10.90
N ARG A 300 -22.03 -0.12 10.62
CA ARG A 300 -22.60 -0.18 9.25
C ARG A 300 -23.53 0.98 8.92
N THR A 301 -23.94 1.75 9.92
CA THR A 301 -24.92 2.86 9.78
C THR A 301 -24.30 4.25 9.91
N THR A 302 -23.00 4.37 10.18
CA THR A 302 -22.31 5.66 10.28
C THR A 302 -20.92 5.63 9.63
N GLY A 303 -20.70 6.58 8.71
CA GLY A 303 -19.37 7.05 8.30
C GLY A 303 -18.73 6.34 7.11
N ASN A 304 -18.51 7.11 6.04
CA ASN A 304 -17.63 6.81 4.90
C ASN A 304 -18.14 5.74 3.90
N THR A 305 -19.29 5.98 3.29
CA THR A 305 -19.72 5.26 2.07
C THR A 305 -20.25 6.27 1.05
N GLY A 306 -20.49 5.83 -0.18
CA GLY A 306 -20.96 6.67 -1.28
C GLY A 306 -19.84 7.41 -2.02
N TRP A 307 -20.19 8.02 -3.16
CA TRP A 307 -19.23 8.65 -4.07
C TRP A 307 -18.48 9.85 -3.48
N ASN A 308 -19.04 10.50 -2.45
CA ASN A 308 -18.40 11.59 -1.73
C ASN A 308 -17.50 11.11 -0.58
N MET A 309 -17.37 9.79 -0.35
CA MET A 309 -16.59 9.23 0.75
C MET A 309 -15.17 9.80 0.79
N LEU A 310 -14.44 9.78 -0.32
CA LEU A 310 -13.04 10.21 -0.38
C LEU A 310 -12.84 11.70 -0.09
N ILE A 311 -13.89 12.51 -0.16
CA ILE A 311 -13.83 13.97 -0.01
C ILE A 311 -14.68 14.48 1.15
N ASN A 312 -15.25 13.57 1.95
CA ASN A 312 -16.04 13.96 3.11
C ASN A 312 -15.13 14.54 4.21
N HIS A 313 -15.72 15.20 5.19
CA HIS A 313 -15.00 15.89 6.26
C HIS A 313 -14.20 14.94 7.19
N THR A 314 -14.42 13.63 7.15
CA THR A 314 -13.69 12.65 7.97
C THR A 314 -12.54 12.01 7.21
N VAL A 315 -12.75 11.59 5.97
CA VAL A 315 -11.77 10.86 5.13
C VAL A 315 -10.93 11.79 4.27
N GLY A 316 -11.52 12.86 3.73
CA GLY A 316 -10.83 13.78 2.83
C GLY A 316 -9.51 14.29 3.43
N PRO A 317 -9.53 14.87 4.64
CA PRO A 317 -8.31 15.35 5.32
C PRO A 317 -7.29 14.25 5.67
N GLN A 318 -7.65 12.97 5.57
CA GLN A 318 -6.75 11.86 5.87
C GLN A 318 -5.81 11.51 4.72
N VAL A 319 -6.29 11.69 3.48
CA VAL A 319 -5.65 11.09 2.30
C VAL A 319 -5.79 11.91 1.01
N ALA A 320 -6.85 12.71 0.87
CA ALA A 320 -7.26 13.26 -0.43
C ALA A 320 -6.55 14.56 -0.85
N TRP A 321 -5.52 14.99 -0.13
CA TRP A 321 -4.79 16.24 -0.38
C TRP A 321 -4.26 16.39 -1.81
N PHE A 322 -3.86 15.27 -2.43
CA PHE A 322 -3.35 15.25 -3.79
C PHE A 322 -4.36 14.71 -4.80
N LEU A 323 -5.63 14.53 -4.43
CA LEU A 323 -6.62 13.85 -5.26
C LEU A 323 -6.85 14.54 -6.63
N PRO A 324 -7.10 15.85 -6.73
CA PRO A 324 -7.30 16.49 -8.04
C PRO A 324 -6.06 16.42 -8.93
N LEU A 325 -4.87 16.62 -8.33
CA LEU A 325 -3.60 16.47 -9.04
C LEU A 325 -3.41 15.04 -9.55
N ALA A 326 -3.67 14.04 -8.72
CA ALA A 326 -3.51 12.64 -9.07
C ALA A 326 -4.46 12.22 -10.20
N VAL A 327 -5.72 12.67 -10.16
CA VAL A 327 -6.70 12.42 -11.23
C VAL A 327 -6.28 13.10 -12.52
N LEU A 328 -5.88 14.37 -12.47
CA LEU A 328 -5.37 15.12 -13.62
C LEU A 328 -4.14 14.43 -14.22
N ALA A 329 -3.20 14.01 -13.38
CA ALA A 329 -1.99 13.30 -13.78
C ALA A 329 -2.29 11.93 -14.40
N ALA A 330 -3.24 11.16 -13.85
CA ALA A 330 -3.65 9.88 -14.42
C ALA A 330 -4.24 10.05 -15.83
N VAL A 331 -5.13 11.04 -16.01
CA VAL A 331 -5.78 11.31 -17.29
C VAL A 331 -4.78 11.85 -18.32
N LEU A 332 -4.09 12.96 -18.01
CA LEU A 332 -3.15 13.58 -18.94
C LEU A 332 -1.95 12.68 -19.20
N GLY A 333 -1.47 11.94 -18.20
CA GLY A 333 -0.38 10.98 -18.35
C GLY A 333 -0.69 9.81 -19.28
N VAL A 334 -1.96 9.41 -19.41
CA VAL A 334 -2.37 8.43 -20.41
C VAL A 334 -2.60 9.10 -21.77
N VAL A 335 -3.33 10.22 -21.80
CA VAL A 335 -3.70 10.94 -23.04
C VAL A 335 -2.47 11.46 -23.79
N TRP A 336 -1.57 12.17 -23.11
CA TRP A 336 -0.37 12.72 -23.75
C TRP A 336 0.64 11.66 -24.17
N ARG A 337 0.56 10.48 -23.56
CA ARG A 337 1.38 9.34 -23.93
C ARG A 337 0.71 8.46 -24.98
N ALA A 338 -0.51 8.72 -25.44
CA ALA A 338 -1.27 7.83 -26.34
C ALA A 338 -0.55 7.52 -27.67
N GLY A 339 0.21 8.49 -28.22
CA GLY A 339 1.02 8.30 -29.44
C GLY A 339 2.36 7.57 -29.21
N ARG A 340 2.76 7.31 -27.97
CA ARG A 340 4.02 6.59 -27.65
C ARG A 340 3.83 5.07 -27.82
N PRO A 341 4.93 4.29 -27.94
CA PRO A 341 4.84 2.83 -27.98
C PRO A 341 4.08 2.27 -26.76
N ARG A 342 3.38 1.15 -26.95
CA ARG A 342 2.63 0.49 -25.86
C ARG A 342 3.50 0.11 -24.65
N THR A 343 4.79 -0.14 -24.88
CA THR A 343 5.80 -0.52 -23.88
C THR A 343 6.39 0.68 -23.14
N ASP A 344 5.83 1.88 -23.35
CA ASP A 344 6.24 3.10 -22.68
C ASP A 344 6.08 2.99 -21.14
N MET A 345 7.18 3.16 -20.41
CA MET A 345 7.18 2.98 -18.96
C MET A 345 6.38 4.07 -18.21
N PRO A 346 6.45 5.37 -18.58
CA PRO A 346 5.55 6.38 -18.05
C PRO A 346 4.07 6.03 -18.20
N ARG A 347 3.64 5.60 -19.39
CA ARG A 347 2.27 5.10 -19.61
C ARG A 347 1.93 3.97 -18.64
N ALA A 348 2.84 3.00 -18.46
CA ALA A 348 2.66 1.89 -17.52
C ALA A 348 2.44 2.37 -16.08
N GLY A 349 3.22 3.35 -15.64
CA GLY A 349 3.09 3.96 -14.31
C GLY A 349 1.72 4.62 -14.12
N PHE A 350 1.28 5.47 -15.04
CA PHE A 350 -0.02 6.14 -14.94
C PHE A 350 -1.19 5.15 -14.98
N LEU A 351 -1.14 4.11 -15.82
CA LEU A 351 -2.16 3.05 -15.85
C LEU A 351 -2.20 2.26 -14.54
N LEU A 352 -1.04 1.92 -13.98
CA LEU A 352 -0.93 1.15 -12.74
C LEU A 352 -1.49 1.90 -11.54
N TRP A 353 -0.96 3.09 -11.27
CA TRP A 353 -1.35 3.86 -10.10
C TRP A 353 -2.73 4.51 -10.27
N GLY A 354 -3.09 4.93 -11.49
CA GLY A 354 -4.43 5.42 -11.82
C GLY A 354 -5.49 4.34 -11.68
N GLY A 355 -5.25 3.15 -12.22
CA GLY A 355 -6.15 2.00 -12.07
C GLY A 355 -6.27 1.54 -10.63
N TRP A 356 -5.17 1.52 -9.87
CA TRP A 356 -5.18 1.21 -8.43
C TRP A 356 -6.09 2.16 -7.67
N LEU A 357 -5.90 3.48 -7.86
CA LEU A 357 -6.71 4.50 -7.23
C LEU A 357 -8.19 4.35 -7.59
N ALA A 358 -8.49 4.17 -8.89
CA ALA A 358 -9.85 4.06 -9.40
C ALA A 358 -10.60 2.85 -8.81
N VAL A 359 -9.99 1.65 -8.83
CA VAL A 359 -10.65 0.45 -8.32
C VAL A 359 -10.93 0.55 -6.82
N HIS A 360 -9.97 1.03 -6.02
CA HIS A 360 -10.20 1.21 -4.59
C HIS A 360 -11.25 2.29 -4.31
N ALA A 361 -11.23 3.41 -5.05
CA ALA A 361 -12.23 4.46 -4.91
C ALA A 361 -13.65 3.94 -5.17
N VAL A 362 -13.84 3.17 -6.25
CA VAL A 362 -15.15 2.59 -6.59
C VAL A 362 -15.58 1.58 -5.54
N VAL A 363 -14.72 0.63 -5.18
CA VAL A 363 -15.07 -0.45 -4.26
C VAL A 363 -15.37 0.07 -2.87
N PHE A 364 -14.55 0.99 -2.34
CA PHE A 364 -14.82 1.57 -1.03
C PHE A 364 -16.04 2.48 -1.04
N SER A 365 -16.33 3.19 -2.14
CA SER A 365 -17.57 3.97 -2.25
C SER A 365 -18.82 3.07 -2.21
N ALA A 366 -18.71 1.82 -2.63
CA ALA A 366 -19.80 0.84 -2.63
C ALA A 366 -19.87 -0.03 -1.36
N SER A 367 -18.83 -0.04 -0.52
CA SER A 367 -18.79 -0.86 0.69
C SER A 367 -19.34 -0.13 1.92
N ASN A 368 -19.81 -0.93 2.89
CA ASN A 368 -20.32 -0.45 4.16
C ASN A 368 -19.29 -0.60 5.30
N GLY A 369 -19.32 0.35 6.23
CA GLY A 369 -18.49 0.35 7.44
C GLY A 369 -17.00 0.56 7.19
N ASN A 370 -16.67 1.54 6.35
CA ASN A 370 -15.29 1.90 6.08
C ASN A 370 -14.77 2.82 7.20
N HIS A 371 -13.70 2.37 7.85
CA HIS A 371 -12.92 3.28 8.67
C HIS A 371 -12.06 4.17 7.77
N ALA A 372 -11.79 5.40 8.20
CA ALA A 372 -10.96 6.33 7.43
C ALA A 372 -9.55 5.79 7.16
N TYR A 373 -8.99 5.00 8.08
CA TYR A 373 -7.67 4.38 7.90
C TYR A 373 -7.61 3.34 6.78
N TYR A 374 -8.74 2.81 6.30
CA TYR A 374 -8.74 1.92 5.12
C TYR A 374 -8.17 2.60 3.88
N MET A 375 -8.22 3.94 3.82
CA MET A 375 -7.67 4.71 2.71
C MET A 375 -6.14 4.78 2.72
N ALA A 376 -5.45 4.28 3.73
CA ALA A 376 -3.99 4.19 3.69
C ALA A 376 -3.49 3.42 2.45
N VAL A 377 -4.24 2.41 1.99
CA VAL A 377 -3.89 1.62 0.79
C VAL A 377 -3.91 2.42 -0.52
N ILE A 378 -4.61 3.56 -0.58
CA ILE A 378 -4.63 4.43 -1.78
C ILE A 378 -3.59 5.55 -1.70
N ALA A 379 -2.99 5.80 -0.53
CA ALA A 379 -1.98 6.85 -0.35
C ALA A 379 -0.76 6.67 -1.29
N PRO A 380 -0.21 5.44 -1.50
CA PRO A 380 0.89 5.25 -2.45
C PRO A 380 0.51 5.61 -3.89
N ALA A 381 -0.73 5.33 -4.31
CA ALA A 381 -1.21 5.67 -5.65
C ALA A 381 -1.35 7.18 -5.84
N LEU A 382 -1.93 7.88 -4.87
CA LEU A 382 -2.02 9.34 -4.88
C LEU A 382 -0.62 9.98 -4.91
N ALA A 383 0.29 9.51 -4.08
CA ALA A 383 1.67 10.00 -4.03
C ALA A 383 2.44 9.73 -5.34
N ALA A 384 2.32 8.51 -5.90
CA ALA A 384 2.96 8.16 -7.17
C ALA A 384 2.43 8.99 -8.35
N LEU A 385 1.11 9.21 -8.41
CA LEU A 385 0.48 10.04 -9.44
C LEU A 385 0.82 11.52 -9.27
N ALA A 386 0.88 12.03 -8.04
CA ALA A 386 1.30 13.40 -7.77
C ALA A 386 2.75 13.64 -8.22
N GLY A 387 3.67 12.78 -7.79
CA GLY A 387 5.08 12.88 -8.20
C GLY A 387 5.28 12.70 -9.70
N GLY A 388 4.69 11.65 -10.28
CA GLY A 388 4.78 11.38 -11.72
C GLY A 388 4.11 12.44 -12.59
N GLY A 389 2.97 12.98 -12.15
CA GLY A 389 2.26 14.08 -12.79
C GLY A 389 3.06 15.37 -12.79
N LEU A 390 3.62 15.77 -11.64
CA LEU A 390 4.46 16.95 -11.56
C LEU A 390 5.73 16.82 -12.41
N ALA A 391 6.32 15.63 -12.50
CA ALA A 391 7.45 15.40 -13.42
C ALA A 391 7.04 15.51 -14.89
N LEU A 392 5.88 14.96 -15.27
CA LEU A 392 5.33 15.09 -16.62
C LEU A 392 5.05 16.56 -16.97
N PHE A 393 4.38 17.28 -16.08
CA PHE A 393 4.04 18.69 -16.30
C PHE A 393 5.27 19.59 -16.32
N ARG A 394 6.29 19.26 -15.51
CA ARG A 394 7.59 19.92 -15.55
C ARG A 394 8.29 19.74 -16.90
N ALA A 395 8.31 18.52 -17.44
CA ALA A 395 8.94 18.28 -18.74
C ALA A 395 8.29 19.07 -19.88
N GLU A 396 6.95 19.13 -19.91
CA GLU A 396 6.20 19.93 -20.89
C GLU A 396 6.34 21.45 -20.67
N TYR A 397 6.55 21.87 -19.42
CA TYR A 397 6.88 23.25 -19.11
C TYR A 397 8.30 23.60 -19.56
N GLU A 398 9.28 22.73 -19.34
CA GLU A 398 10.68 22.97 -19.71
C GLU A 398 10.87 23.02 -21.23
N SER A 399 10.20 22.14 -21.99
CA SER A 399 10.29 22.10 -23.46
C SER A 399 9.78 23.37 -24.16
N ALA A 400 8.86 24.10 -23.55
CA ALA A 400 8.35 25.36 -24.10
C ALA A 400 9.38 26.52 -24.06
N TYR A 401 10.47 26.35 -23.30
CA TYR A 401 11.53 27.35 -23.13
C TYR A 401 12.89 26.83 -23.58
N GLU A 402 12.96 25.66 -24.22
CA GLU A 402 14.16 25.22 -24.93
C GLU A 402 14.25 25.98 -26.26
N PRO A 403 15.42 26.56 -26.60
CA PRO A 403 15.58 27.22 -27.89
C PRO A 403 15.36 26.21 -29.01
N ASN A 404 14.47 26.53 -29.95
CA ASN A 404 14.26 25.73 -31.15
C ASN A 404 15.60 25.71 -31.92
N PRO A 405 16.21 24.54 -32.18
CA PRO A 405 17.33 24.49 -33.10
C PRO A 405 16.76 24.89 -34.47
N GLY A 406 17.04 26.13 -34.88
CA GLY A 406 16.65 26.61 -36.20
C GLY A 406 17.31 25.76 -37.29
N PRO A 407 16.82 25.84 -38.54
CA PRO A 407 17.40 25.12 -39.68
C PRO A 407 18.86 25.49 -40.00
N GLU A 408 19.47 26.44 -39.28
CA GLU A 408 20.84 26.91 -39.52
C GLU A 408 21.94 25.95 -39.02
N GLN A 409 21.63 24.89 -38.26
CA GLN A 409 22.64 23.93 -37.81
C GLN A 409 22.86 22.73 -38.77
N GLU A 410 22.13 22.63 -39.87
CA GLU A 410 22.40 21.63 -40.93
C GLU A 410 23.32 22.16 -42.05
N ALA A 411 23.74 23.43 -42.02
CA ALA A 411 24.52 24.06 -43.10
C ALA A 411 26.03 24.20 -42.84
N GLU A 412 26.55 23.75 -41.70
CA GLU A 412 27.99 23.73 -41.40
C GLU A 412 28.49 22.30 -41.18
N HIS A 413 28.34 21.46 -42.20
CA HIS A 413 29.27 20.35 -42.40
C HIS A 413 30.15 20.75 -43.59
N GLU A 414 31.25 21.44 -43.27
CA GLU A 414 32.35 21.63 -44.24
C GLU A 414 32.76 20.26 -44.80
N PRO A 415 32.88 20.08 -46.12
CA PRO A 415 33.39 18.84 -46.67
C PRO A 415 34.85 18.66 -46.23
N GLU A 416 35.17 17.49 -45.66
CA GLU A 416 36.55 17.10 -45.36
C GLU A 416 37.45 17.33 -46.59
N PRO A 417 38.66 17.92 -46.43
CA PRO A 417 39.58 18.07 -47.55
C PRO A 417 40.12 16.69 -47.95
N GLU A 418 40.11 16.42 -49.26
CA GLU A 418 40.71 15.24 -49.86
C GLU A 418 42.17 15.04 -49.40
N PRO A 419 42.62 13.79 -49.17
CA PRO A 419 44.00 13.54 -48.79
C PRO A 419 44.93 13.80 -49.98
N SER A 420 45.80 14.81 -49.83
CA SER A 420 46.86 15.15 -50.78
C SER A 420 47.85 13.99 -50.97
N HIS A 421 48.06 13.58 -52.22
CA HIS A 421 49.14 12.70 -52.63
C HIS A 421 50.51 13.41 -52.59
N GLY A 422 51.51 12.75 -52.00
CA GLY A 422 52.95 12.98 -52.26
C GLY A 422 53.87 12.62 -51.08
N PRO A 423 55.17 12.35 -51.33
CA PRO A 423 55.72 11.28 -52.17
C PRO A 423 56.51 10.24 -51.33
N ALA A 424 56.91 9.17 -52.01
CA ALA A 424 57.63 8.01 -51.49
C ALA A 424 58.94 8.34 -50.75
N HIS A 425 59.20 7.61 -49.65
CA HIS A 425 60.54 7.36 -49.14
C HIS A 425 60.71 5.89 -48.71
N GLU A 426 61.88 5.37 -49.06
CA GLU A 426 62.35 3.98 -49.07
C GLU A 426 62.48 3.29 -47.69
N PRO A 427 62.60 1.95 -47.66
CA PRO A 427 62.52 1.14 -46.45
C PRO A 427 63.90 0.83 -45.84
N ALA A 428 63.95 0.71 -44.50
CA ALA A 428 65.05 0.07 -43.78
C ALA A 428 64.71 -1.38 -43.40
N PRO A 429 65.70 -2.28 -43.29
CA PRO A 429 65.51 -3.73 -43.44
C PRO A 429 65.33 -4.47 -42.10
N TRP A 430 65.27 -5.81 -42.20
CA TRP A 430 65.40 -6.85 -41.17
C TRP A 430 64.13 -7.67 -40.85
N SER A 431 63.97 -8.70 -41.70
CA SER A 431 63.33 -10.03 -41.50
C SER A 431 64.09 -10.82 -40.38
N PRO A 432 63.65 -12.01 -39.86
CA PRO A 432 62.70 -12.95 -40.45
C PRO A 432 61.76 -13.73 -39.50
N TYR A 433 60.67 -14.29 -40.04
CA TYR A 433 60.36 -15.74 -39.98
C TYR A 433 59.22 -16.09 -40.95
N VAL A 434 59.42 -17.21 -41.64
CA VAL A 434 58.75 -17.72 -42.84
C VAL A 434 57.72 -18.80 -42.49
N SER A 435 56.63 -18.91 -43.28
CA SER A 435 55.97 -20.16 -43.75
C SER A 435 54.54 -19.83 -44.24
N ALA A 436 54.25 -19.58 -45.52
CA ALA A 436 54.18 -20.46 -46.69
C ALA A 436 53.04 -21.51 -46.67
N TYR A 437 52.04 -21.31 -47.55
CA TYR A 437 51.23 -22.26 -48.38
C TYR A 437 50.12 -21.40 -49.03
N GLY A 438 50.20 -20.99 -50.32
CA GLY A 438 49.83 -21.75 -51.54
C GLY A 438 48.31 -21.71 -51.74
N SER A 439 47.66 -21.31 -52.83
CA SER A 439 48.00 -21.10 -54.26
C SER A 439 46.80 -20.46 -54.98
N ASP A 440 47.08 -19.62 -55.98
CA ASP A 440 46.30 -19.03 -57.10
C ASP A 440 45.18 -19.89 -57.78
N PRO A 441 44.47 -19.45 -58.87
CA PRO A 441 44.24 -18.11 -59.46
C PRO A 441 42.77 -17.84 -59.96
N TRP A 442 42.53 -16.66 -60.58
CA TRP A 442 41.54 -16.31 -61.64
C TRP A 442 40.52 -15.20 -61.32
N SER A 443 40.77 -14.02 -61.90
CA SER A 443 39.74 -13.08 -62.37
C SER A 443 39.37 -13.41 -63.83
N PRO A 444 38.28 -12.84 -64.36
CA PRO A 444 38.51 -11.79 -65.36
C PRO A 444 37.58 -10.58 -65.26
N HIS A 445 38.12 -9.48 -65.78
CA HIS A 445 37.50 -8.19 -66.10
C HIS A 445 36.26 -8.31 -66.99
N VAL A 446 35.26 -7.44 -66.77
CA VAL A 446 34.46 -6.82 -67.85
C VAL A 446 34.09 -5.39 -67.45
N ALA A 447 34.41 -4.45 -68.34
CA ALA A 447 34.08 -3.03 -68.32
C ALA A 447 32.74 -2.74 -69.02
N GLN A 448 32.37 -1.44 -69.10
CA GLN A 448 31.26 -0.82 -69.86
C GLN A 448 29.93 -0.75 -69.08
N SER A 449 29.10 0.29 -69.18
CA SER A 449 29.14 1.63 -69.79
C SER A 449 27.83 2.30 -69.38
N VAL A 450 27.88 3.60 -69.12
CA VAL A 450 26.72 4.47 -68.85
C VAL A 450 25.89 4.68 -70.11
N PRO A 451 24.54 4.79 -70.01
CA PRO A 451 23.77 5.62 -70.91
C PRO A 451 23.09 6.78 -70.18
N MET A 452 23.25 7.97 -70.76
CA MET A 452 22.35 9.12 -70.58
C MET A 452 20.94 8.72 -71.00
N PHE A 453 19.95 9.09 -70.19
CA PHE A 453 18.58 9.29 -70.65
C PHE A 453 18.05 10.61 -70.10
N GLU A 454 17.60 11.43 -71.04
CA GLU A 454 16.96 12.71 -70.90
C GLU A 454 15.45 12.46 -71.04
N SER A 455 14.64 12.87 -70.06
CA SER A 455 13.20 13.09 -70.28
C SER A 455 12.54 13.84 -69.12
N GLU A 456 12.12 15.06 -69.45
CA GLU A 456 10.79 15.63 -69.22
C GLU A 456 10.34 16.10 -67.84
N HIS A 457 9.96 17.38 -67.85
CA HIS A 457 9.21 18.13 -66.86
C HIS A 457 7.87 17.45 -66.51
N GLU A 458 7.64 17.22 -65.22
CA GLU A 458 6.29 17.07 -64.68
C GLU A 458 6.15 17.92 -63.41
N SER A 459 5.39 19.00 -63.54
CA SER A 459 5.05 19.94 -62.49
C SER A 459 4.05 19.32 -61.51
N VAL A 460 4.52 18.93 -60.33
CA VAL A 460 3.67 18.53 -59.20
C VAL A 460 3.25 19.79 -58.43
N PRO A 461 1.95 20.00 -58.11
CA PRO A 461 1.52 21.18 -57.39
C PRO A 461 2.01 21.12 -55.94
N GLU A 462 2.69 22.19 -55.53
CA GLU A 462 3.14 22.45 -54.18
C GLU A 462 1.91 22.58 -53.25
N SER A 463 1.50 21.47 -52.65
CA SER A 463 0.54 21.51 -51.55
C SER A 463 1.24 22.12 -50.34
N GLU A 464 0.92 23.38 -50.06
CA GLU A 464 1.25 24.11 -48.83
C GLU A 464 0.85 23.29 -47.60
N HIS A 465 1.70 22.37 -47.16
CA HIS A 465 1.65 21.82 -45.81
C HIS A 465 2.25 22.87 -44.88
N ARG A 466 1.43 23.84 -44.49
CA ARG A 466 1.68 24.61 -43.27
C ARG A 466 1.94 23.60 -42.15
N PRO A 467 3.08 23.65 -41.45
CA PRO A 467 3.21 22.90 -40.22
C PRO A 467 2.19 23.49 -39.24
N GLU A 468 1.24 22.68 -38.77
CA GLU A 468 0.41 23.03 -37.63
C GLU A 468 1.32 23.23 -36.40
N SER A 469 1.82 24.45 -36.21
CA SER A 469 2.52 24.90 -35.00
C SER A 469 1.56 25.17 -33.84
N GLY A 470 0.52 24.35 -33.69
CA GLY A 470 -0.65 24.68 -32.85
C GLY A 470 -0.90 23.79 -31.62
N SER A 471 -0.46 22.53 -31.60
CA SER A 471 -0.91 21.59 -30.54
C SER A 471 -0.02 21.54 -29.28
N GLY A 472 1.18 22.14 -29.33
CA GLY A 472 2.10 22.25 -28.20
C GLY A 472 1.86 23.47 -27.29
N GLY A 473 1.13 24.47 -27.76
CA GLY A 473 1.13 25.82 -27.19
C GLY A 473 0.52 26.00 -25.80
N ARG A 474 -0.18 25.01 -25.22
CA ARG A 474 -0.85 25.13 -23.90
C ARG A 474 -0.42 24.12 -22.85
N ARG A 475 0.38 23.10 -23.19
CA ARG A 475 0.77 22.04 -22.23
C ARG A 475 1.66 22.55 -21.11
N HIS A 476 2.48 23.56 -21.38
CA HIS A 476 3.33 24.22 -20.38
C HIS A 476 2.53 24.87 -19.22
N LEU A 477 1.24 25.16 -19.42
CA LEU A 477 0.35 25.69 -18.37
C LEU A 477 -0.09 24.63 -17.35
N ALA A 478 0.09 23.33 -17.65
CA ALA A 478 -0.37 22.26 -16.77
C ALA A 478 0.35 22.27 -15.41
N LEU A 479 1.64 22.62 -15.37
CA LEU A 479 2.40 22.68 -14.12
C LEU A 479 1.88 23.78 -13.17
N PRO A 480 1.81 25.07 -13.56
CA PRO A 480 1.27 26.11 -12.68
C PRO A 480 -0.21 25.86 -12.34
N ALA A 481 -1.02 25.36 -13.29
CA ALA A 481 -2.42 25.01 -13.01
C ALA A 481 -2.55 23.89 -11.97
N ALA A 482 -1.71 22.85 -12.06
CA ALA A 482 -1.66 21.76 -11.09
C ALA A 482 -1.32 22.24 -9.67
N ILE A 483 -0.36 23.17 -9.54
CA ILE A 483 0.05 23.76 -8.26
C ILE A 483 -1.11 24.57 -7.66
N VAL A 484 -1.72 25.47 -8.45
CA VAL A 484 -2.86 26.28 -8.00
C VAL A 484 -4.04 25.40 -7.62
N LEU A 485 -4.39 24.41 -8.45
CA LEU A 485 -5.46 23.46 -8.18
C LEU A 485 -5.25 22.73 -6.86
N THR A 486 -4.03 22.26 -6.60
CA THR A 486 -3.71 21.51 -5.36
C THR A 486 -3.75 22.43 -4.13
N ALA A 487 -3.23 23.66 -4.25
CA ALA A 487 -3.27 24.64 -3.17
C ALA A 487 -4.71 25.06 -2.82
N VAL A 488 -5.55 25.32 -3.83
CA VAL A 488 -6.98 25.62 -3.63
C VAL A 488 -7.71 24.41 -3.05
N TRP A 489 -7.38 23.19 -3.50
CA TRP A 489 -7.99 21.98 -2.96
C TRP A 489 -7.64 21.75 -1.48
N ALA A 490 -6.43 22.09 -1.05
CA ALA A 490 -6.06 22.05 0.36
C ALA A 490 -6.96 22.97 1.22
N LEU A 491 -7.37 24.13 0.69
CA LEU A 491 -8.35 25.00 1.35
C LEU A 491 -9.71 24.30 1.48
N VAL A 492 -10.18 23.64 0.41
CA VAL A 492 -11.46 22.93 0.41
C VAL A 492 -11.50 21.83 1.48
N LEU A 493 -10.41 21.07 1.62
CA LEU A 493 -10.32 20.01 2.62
C LEU A 493 -10.22 20.53 4.06
N ASP A 494 -9.48 21.61 4.29
CA ASP A 494 -9.32 22.17 5.64
C ASP A 494 -10.53 22.99 6.09
N TRP A 495 -11.24 23.64 5.15
CA TRP A 495 -12.33 24.60 5.41
C TRP A 495 -13.37 24.17 6.43
N PRO A 496 -13.86 22.90 6.46
CA PRO A 496 -14.85 22.46 7.45
C PRO A 496 -14.34 22.54 8.89
N THR A 497 -13.04 22.38 9.10
CA THR A 497 -12.40 22.38 10.43
C THR A 497 -11.63 23.66 10.72
N ARG A 498 -11.18 24.37 9.68
CA ARG A 498 -10.25 25.49 9.72
C ARG A 498 -9.02 25.22 10.59
N PHE A 499 -8.58 23.97 10.65
CA PHE A 499 -7.62 23.51 11.64
C PHE A 499 -6.21 23.99 11.33
N VAL A 500 -5.77 23.82 10.09
CA VAL A 500 -4.48 24.33 9.62
C VAL A 500 -4.62 25.63 8.84
N SER A 501 -5.75 26.34 9.01
CA SER A 501 -6.02 27.56 8.27
C SER A 501 -4.99 28.68 8.52
N TRP A 502 -4.30 28.62 9.66
CA TRP A 502 -3.18 29.50 10.00
C TRP A 502 -1.91 29.25 9.15
N LEU A 503 -1.77 28.07 8.53
CA LEU A 503 -0.70 27.76 7.58
C LEU A 503 -1.00 28.25 6.15
N LEU A 504 -2.24 28.66 5.87
CA LEU A 504 -2.66 29.05 4.52
C LEU A 504 -1.92 30.27 3.97
N PRO A 505 -1.63 31.33 4.75
CA PRO A 505 -0.83 32.44 4.25
C PRO A 505 0.55 31.97 3.75
N VAL A 506 1.17 31.02 4.47
CA VAL A 506 2.45 30.43 4.07
C VAL A 506 2.30 29.58 2.81
N ALA A 507 1.28 28.72 2.74
CA ALA A 507 1.03 27.89 1.56
C ALA A 507 0.75 28.75 0.30
N VAL A 508 -0.05 29.82 0.44
CA VAL A 508 -0.34 30.77 -0.63
C VAL A 508 0.91 31.52 -1.05
N MET A 509 1.70 32.04 -0.10
CA MET A 509 2.96 32.71 -0.40
C MET A 509 3.92 31.79 -1.18
N LEU A 510 4.10 30.55 -0.72
CA LEU A 510 4.95 29.56 -1.40
C LEU A 510 4.41 29.22 -2.80
N ALA A 511 3.09 29.08 -2.95
CA ALA A 511 2.45 28.84 -4.24
C ALA A 511 2.66 30.02 -5.19
N LEU A 512 2.50 31.26 -4.71
CA LEU A 512 2.76 32.47 -5.48
C LEU A 512 4.23 32.57 -5.89
N CYS A 513 5.18 32.36 -4.98
CA CYS A 513 6.60 32.33 -5.30
C CYS A 513 6.94 31.25 -6.35
N GLY A 514 6.33 30.07 -6.24
CA GLY A 514 6.50 28.99 -7.21
C GLY A 514 5.92 29.33 -8.58
N VAL A 515 4.65 29.75 -8.64
CA VAL A 515 3.95 30.06 -9.89
C VAL A 515 4.54 31.28 -10.58
N VAL A 516 4.78 32.38 -9.84
CA VAL A 516 5.41 33.58 -10.40
C VAL A 516 6.85 33.28 -10.83
N GLY A 517 7.61 32.51 -10.06
CA GLY A 517 8.96 32.09 -10.45
C GLY A 517 8.99 31.25 -11.72
N LEU A 518 7.98 30.41 -11.95
CA LEU A 518 7.80 29.67 -13.20
C LEU A 518 7.28 30.57 -14.35
N TRP A 519 6.40 31.52 -14.09
CA TRP A 519 5.87 32.41 -15.13
C TRP A 519 6.86 33.47 -15.59
N THR A 520 7.74 33.94 -14.71
CA THR A 520 8.76 34.95 -15.01
C THR A 520 10.01 34.36 -15.68
N ARG A 521 9.97 33.08 -16.07
CA ARG A 521 11.04 32.43 -16.80
C ARG A 521 11.22 33.12 -18.16
N GLY A 522 12.41 33.65 -18.38
CA GLY A 522 12.87 34.19 -19.65
C GLY A 522 14.19 33.54 -20.09
N PRO A 523 14.77 33.99 -21.21
CA PRO A 523 16.01 33.42 -21.76
C PRO A 523 17.22 33.48 -20.81
N ARG A 524 17.20 34.39 -19.82
CA ARG A 524 18.28 34.62 -18.85
C ARG A 524 18.02 33.99 -17.47
N THR A 525 16.92 33.27 -17.28
CA THR A 525 16.59 32.71 -15.97
C THR A 525 17.54 31.56 -15.63
N SER A 526 18.25 31.67 -14.50
CA SER A 526 19.18 30.63 -14.07
C SER A 526 18.47 29.33 -13.66
N SER A 527 19.13 28.20 -13.88
CA SER A 527 18.62 26.89 -13.44
C SER A 527 18.32 26.87 -11.94
N ARG A 528 19.11 27.57 -11.11
CA ARG A 528 18.89 27.68 -9.67
C ARG A 528 17.53 28.32 -9.32
N MET A 529 17.11 29.34 -10.06
CA MET A 529 15.81 30.00 -9.83
C MET A 529 14.64 29.08 -10.17
N VAL A 530 14.73 28.31 -11.26
CA VAL A 530 13.70 27.33 -11.64
C VAL A 530 13.59 26.23 -10.57
N HIS A 531 14.71 25.72 -10.09
CA HIS A 531 14.72 24.74 -8.99
C HIS A 531 14.15 25.33 -7.69
N ALA A 532 14.44 26.58 -7.37
CA ALA A 532 13.85 27.26 -6.21
C ALA A 532 12.33 27.44 -6.37
N ALA A 533 11.85 27.83 -7.55
CA ALA A 533 10.42 27.96 -7.84
C ALA A 533 9.70 26.60 -7.71
N LEU A 534 10.29 25.53 -8.24
CA LEU A 534 9.77 24.17 -8.09
C LEU A 534 9.78 23.70 -6.63
N ALA A 535 10.84 23.97 -5.88
CA ALA A 535 10.92 23.64 -4.46
C ALA A 535 9.85 24.38 -3.66
N SER A 536 9.64 25.68 -3.91
CA SER A 536 8.56 26.47 -3.32
C SER A 536 7.18 25.93 -3.66
N ALA A 537 6.95 25.54 -4.92
CA ALA A 537 5.69 24.94 -5.35
C ALA A 537 5.41 23.58 -4.68
N VAL A 538 6.42 22.72 -4.57
CA VAL A 538 6.31 21.43 -3.87
C VAL A 538 6.09 21.64 -2.38
N ALA A 539 6.76 22.62 -1.76
CA ALA A 539 6.52 22.98 -0.37
C ALA A 539 5.08 23.45 -0.16
N ALA A 540 4.56 24.33 -1.04
CA ALA A 540 3.20 24.88 -0.96
C ALA A 540 2.12 23.79 -0.86
N ILE A 541 2.24 22.72 -1.67
CA ILE A 541 1.27 21.63 -1.71
C ILE A 541 1.47 20.60 -0.58
N LEU A 542 2.61 20.61 0.12
CA LEU A 542 2.91 19.72 1.23
C LEU A 542 2.62 20.34 2.61
N VAL A 543 2.63 21.68 2.75
CA VAL A 543 2.48 22.34 4.06
C VAL A 543 1.17 21.93 4.78
N ALA A 544 0.04 21.96 4.09
CA ALA A 544 -1.25 21.64 4.70
C ALA A 544 -1.37 20.16 5.16
N PRO A 545 -1.09 19.15 4.30
CA PRO A 545 -1.06 17.76 4.76
C PRO A 545 0.00 17.52 5.84
N ALA A 546 1.16 18.18 5.78
CA ALA A 546 2.18 18.08 6.83
C ALA A 546 1.69 18.63 8.18
N GLY A 547 0.92 19.71 8.20
CA GLY A 547 0.30 20.24 9.42
C GLY A 547 -0.70 19.25 10.02
N TRP A 548 -1.55 18.64 9.20
CA TRP A 548 -2.48 17.58 9.64
C TRP A 548 -1.75 16.32 10.12
N ALA A 549 -0.69 15.91 9.42
CA ALA A 549 0.16 14.79 9.81
C ALA A 549 0.84 15.05 11.15
N ALA A 550 1.37 16.26 11.37
CA ALA A 550 2.01 16.67 12.61
C ALA A 550 1.02 16.68 13.80
N ALA A 551 -0.26 16.96 13.57
CA ALA A 551 -1.26 16.86 14.63
C ALA A 551 -1.38 15.43 15.19
N GLY A 552 -1.18 14.40 14.36
CA GLY A 552 -1.17 13.01 14.79
C GLY A 552 -0.08 12.66 15.82
N LEU A 553 0.91 13.53 16.01
CA LEU A 553 1.95 13.39 17.06
C LEU A 553 1.39 13.64 18.46
N ASP A 554 0.30 14.40 18.57
CA ASP A 554 -0.46 14.57 19.80
C ASP A 554 -1.58 13.52 19.87
N SER A 555 -1.61 12.81 21.00
CA SER A 555 -2.59 11.77 21.29
C SER A 555 -4.05 12.22 21.21
N LEU A 556 -4.33 13.52 21.41
CA LEU A 556 -5.66 14.13 21.28
C LEU A 556 -6.18 14.07 19.84
N TYR A 557 -5.28 14.23 18.85
CA TYR A 557 -5.62 14.25 17.43
C TYR A 557 -5.28 12.93 16.72
N ALA A 558 -4.90 11.88 17.45
CA ALA A 558 -4.49 10.59 16.86
C ALA A 558 -5.63 9.55 16.78
N GLY A 559 -6.89 9.95 17.00
CA GLY A 559 -8.06 9.06 16.94
C GLY A 559 -8.05 7.94 17.99
N ALA A 560 -9.02 7.03 17.93
CA ALA A 560 -9.08 5.86 18.83
C ALA A 560 -8.12 4.76 18.35
N ALA A 561 -7.67 3.88 19.25
CA ALA A 561 -6.82 2.74 18.87
C ALA A 561 -7.51 1.75 17.90
N THR A 562 -8.83 1.72 17.90
CA THR A 562 -9.66 0.93 16.96
C THR A 562 -9.98 1.67 15.66
N ALA A 563 -9.72 2.97 15.61
CA ALA A 563 -10.02 3.83 14.47
C ALA A 563 -9.01 5.00 14.41
N PRO A 564 -7.72 4.73 14.12
CA PRO A 564 -6.70 5.77 14.01
C PRO A 564 -7.04 6.69 12.85
N ILE A 565 -7.08 7.99 13.14
CA ILE A 565 -7.29 9.08 12.19
C ILE A 565 -6.57 10.30 12.72
N ALA A 566 -6.03 11.14 11.84
CA ALA A 566 -5.47 12.43 12.20
C ALA A 566 -6.61 13.44 12.40
N GLY A 567 -6.59 14.20 13.49
CA GLY A 567 -7.67 15.11 13.89
C GLY A 567 -7.61 16.47 13.18
N PRO A 568 -8.59 17.37 13.44
CA PRO A 568 -9.63 17.31 14.47
C PRO A 568 -10.97 16.75 13.95
N VAL A 569 -11.02 15.46 13.66
CA VAL A 569 -12.19 14.78 13.09
C VAL A 569 -12.46 13.46 13.80
N GLY A 570 -13.70 13.00 13.68
CA GLY A 570 -14.19 11.74 14.24
C GLY A 570 -14.54 11.80 15.73
N ASN A 571 -15.34 10.82 16.16
CA ASN A 571 -15.97 10.81 17.48
C ASN A 571 -14.96 10.84 18.63
N ALA A 572 -13.83 10.13 18.50
CA ALA A 572 -12.80 10.08 19.54
C ALA A 572 -12.24 11.45 19.90
N TYR A 573 -12.05 12.33 18.91
CA TYR A 573 -11.61 13.70 19.12
C TYR A 573 -12.67 14.50 19.88
N PHE A 574 -13.91 14.52 19.39
CA PHE A 574 -15.00 15.25 20.01
C PHE A 574 -15.33 14.76 21.43
N ASP A 575 -15.23 13.46 21.69
CA ASP A 575 -15.37 12.89 23.03
C ASP A 575 -14.26 13.36 23.98
N SER A 576 -13.02 13.37 23.51
CA SER A 576 -11.86 13.82 24.30
C SER A 576 -11.96 15.30 24.69
N VAL A 577 -12.36 16.14 23.72
CA VAL A 577 -12.58 17.58 23.97
C VAL A 577 -13.73 17.80 24.95
N ARG A 578 -14.86 17.10 24.79
CA ARG A 578 -16.00 17.20 25.73
C ARG A 578 -15.63 16.76 27.15
N GLN A 579 -14.85 15.68 27.27
CA GLN A 579 -14.48 15.10 28.55
C GLN A 579 -13.23 15.74 29.18
N HIS A 580 -12.58 16.69 28.49
CA HIS A 580 -11.33 17.34 28.92
C HIS A 580 -10.19 16.37 29.26
N HIS A 581 -10.17 15.19 28.63
CA HIS A 581 -9.13 14.17 28.83
C HIS A 581 -8.79 13.50 27.50
N ALA A 582 -7.49 13.27 27.26
CA ALA A 582 -7.02 12.55 26.08
C ALA A 582 -7.50 11.09 26.09
N PRO A 583 -7.62 10.44 24.91
CA PRO A 583 -7.98 9.03 24.83
C PRO A 583 -6.99 8.18 25.63
N ARG A 584 -7.51 7.38 26.57
CA ARG A 584 -6.67 6.49 27.37
C ARG A 584 -5.99 5.45 26.48
N ARG A 585 -4.66 5.48 26.40
CA ARG A 585 -3.83 4.47 25.72
C ARG A 585 -3.44 3.41 26.73
N ILE A 586 -4.04 2.23 26.62
CA ILE A 586 -3.67 1.09 27.46
C ILE A 586 -2.64 0.28 26.69
N GLY A 587 -1.42 0.24 27.20
CA GLY A 587 -0.31 -0.50 26.60
C GLY A 587 -0.48 -2.02 26.69
N LEU A 588 0.49 -2.72 26.12
CA LEU A 588 0.69 -4.14 26.41
C LEU A 588 1.25 -4.26 27.84
N ASP A 589 0.79 -5.26 28.61
CA ASP A 589 1.25 -5.52 29.99
C ASP A 589 1.05 -4.37 31.01
N GLN A 590 0.06 -3.49 30.76
CA GLN A 590 -0.32 -2.41 31.69
C GLN A 590 -1.80 -2.51 32.09
N PRO A 591 -2.18 -3.50 32.92
CA PRO A 591 -3.56 -3.64 33.39
C PRO A 591 -3.97 -2.41 34.21
N SER A 592 -5.26 -2.08 34.19
CA SER A 592 -5.80 -1.13 35.17
C SER A 592 -5.83 -1.76 36.57
N ALA A 593 -5.95 -0.94 37.62
CA ALA A 593 -6.13 -1.45 39.00
C ALA A 593 -7.36 -2.38 39.10
N ARG A 594 -8.43 -2.07 38.36
CA ARG A 594 -9.62 -2.91 38.27
C ARG A 594 -9.34 -4.26 37.59
N ASP A 595 -8.60 -4.25 36.49
CA ASP A 595 -8.26 -5.49 35.76
C ASP A 595 -7.31 -6.36 36.60
N THR A 596 -6.39 -5.73 37.33
CA THR A 596 -5.47 -6.39 38.27
C THR A 596 -6.25 -7.06 39.40
N ALA A 597 -7.14 -6.33 40.08
CA ALA A 597 -7.96 -6.88 41.15
C ALA A 597 -8.86 -8.05 40.67
N LEU A 598 -9.39 -7.97 39.45
CA LEU A 598 -10.14 -9.07 38.85
C LEU A 598 -9.24 -10.28 38.56
N LEU A 599 -8.06 -10.08 37.98
CA LEU A 599 -7.10 -11.16 37.72
C LEU A 599 -6.66 -11.83 39.02
N ASP A 600 -6.35 -11.06 40.06
CA ASP A 600 -5.93 -11.58 41.35
C ASP A 600 -7.04 -12.41 41.99
N TYR A 601 -8.27 -11.89 42.03
CA TYR A 601 -9.44 -12.62 42.51
C TYR A 601 -9.62 -13.95 41.75
N LEU A 602 -9.58 -13.92 40.41
CA LEU A 602 -9.77 -15.12 39.59
C LEU A 602 -8.65 -16.13 39.80
N THR A 603 -7.41 -15.67 39.98
CA THR A 603 -6.23 -16.53 40.17
C THR A 603 -6.26 -17.19 41.54
N GLU A 604 -6.58 -16.43 42.59
CA GLU A 604 -6.68 -16.93 43.97
C GLU A 604 -7.81 -17.97 44.12
N HIS A 605 -8.90 -17.82 43.37
CA HIS A 605 -10.06 -18.70 43.45
C HIS A 605 -10.09 -19.81 42.39
N ARG A 606 -8.98 -20.00 41.64
CA ARG A 606 -8.83 -21.06 40.65
C ARG A 606 -8.40 -22.36 41.33
N ASN A 607 -9.15 -23.44 41.10
CA ASN A 607 -8.91 -24.79 41.61
C ASN A 607 -8.58 -25.77 40.48
N GLY A 608 -7.66 -25.38 39.58
CA GLY A 608 -7.19 -26.22 38.47
C GLY A 608 -8.05 -26.16 37.20
N GLU A 609 -9.03 -25.26 37.11
CA GLU A 609 -9.85 -25.09 35.90
C GLU A 609 -8.98 -24.75 34.69
N LYS A 610 -9.34 -25.28 33.51
CA LYS A 610 -8.64 -24.98 32.25
C LYS A 610 -8.69 -23.48 31.93
N TYR A 611 -9.87 -22.89 31.98
CA TYR A 611 -10.10 -21.47 31.69
C TYR A 611 -10.20 -20.67 32.98
N LEU A 612 -9.46 -19.56 33.05
CA LEU A 612 -9.52 -18.62 34.17
C LEU A 612 -10.90 -17.93 34.24
N LEU A 613 -11.46 -17.60 33.08
CA LEU A 613 -12.69 -16.85 32.93
C LEU A 613 -13.34 -17.14 31.58
N ALA A 614 -14.66 -17.08 31.50
CA ALA A 614 -15.39 -16.88 30.26
C ALA A 614 -15.90 -15.44 30.15
N THR A 615 -15.73 -14.79 28.99
CA THR A 615 -16.26 -13.42 28.77
C THR A 615 -17.34 -13.44 27.71
N GLN A 616 -18.32 -12.54 27.80
CA GLN A 616 -19.42 -12.44 26.82
C GLN A 616 -18.97 -12.03 25.40
N ALA A 617 -17.83 -11.34 25.29
CA ALA A 617 -17.22 -10.86 24.05
C ALA A 617 -15.74 -10.57 24.28
N ALA A 618 -14.99 -10.37 23.20
CA ALA A 618 -13.56 -10.07 23.25
C ALA A 618 -13.23 -8.84 24.09
N TYR A 619 -14.05 -7.77 24.02
CA TYR A 619 -13.85 -6.53 24.78
C TYR A 619 -13.69 -6.72 26.30
N GLY A 620 -14.37 -7.72 26.89
CA GLY A 620 -14.20 -8.03 28.32
C GLY A 620 -12.90 -8.79 28.64
N ALA A 621 -12.34 -9.50 27.66
CA ALA A 621 -11.12 -10.30 27.79
C ALA A 621 -9.86 -9.51 27.40
N GLU A 622 -9.96 -8.58 26.45
CA GLU A 622 -8.84 -7.82 25.88
C GLU A 622 -7.92 -7.15 26.93
N PRO A 623 -8.42 -6.49 27.99
CA PRO A 623 -7.54 -5.93 29.02
C PRO A 623 -6.80 -7.00 29.82
N LEU A 624 -7.45 -8.13 30.10
CA LEU A 624 -6.90 -9.24 30.86
C LEU A 624 -5.83 -9.98 30.05
N LEU A 625 -6.14 -10.31 28.79
CA LEU A 625 -5.25 -11.02 27.86
C LEU A 625 -4.00 -10.22 27.51
N ARG A 626 -4.12 -8.89 27.39
CA ARG A 626 -2.95 -8.02 27.15
C ARG A 626 -2.04 -7.93 28.36
N ALA A 627 -2.60 -8.00 29.57
CA ALA A 627 -1.84 -8.02 30.81
C ALA A 627 -1.14 -9.38 30.98
N LYS A 628 -1.92 -10.46 31.09
CA LYS A 628 -1.40 -11.82 31.23
C LYS A 628 -1.98 -12.71 30.15
N SER A 629 -1.13 -13.48 29.49
CA SER A 629 -1.50 -14.50 28.51
C SER A 629 -2.16 -15.70 29.19
N GLU A 630 -3.36 -15.51 29.73
CA GLU A 630 -4.15 -16.53 30.43
C GLU A 630 -5.13 -17.23 29.48
N PRO A 631 -5.51 -18.49 29.74
CA PRO A 631 -6.57 -19.17 29.02
C PRO A 631 -7.92 -18.56 29.41
N ILE A 632 -8.48 -17.72 28.53
CA ILE A 632 -9.80 -17.08 28.71
C ILE A 632 -10.72 -17.55 27.59
N LEU A 633 -11.88 -18.10 27.97
CA LEU A 633 -12.90 -18.52 27.02
C LEU A 633 -13.67 -17.29 26.51
N VAL A 634 -13.25 -16.75 25.37
CA VAL A 634 -13.92 -15.60 24.76
C VAL A 634 -15.17 -16.09 24.02
N MET A 635 -16.33 -15.92 24.66
CA MET A 635 -17.62 -16.23 24.06
C MET A 635 -18.01 -15.12 23.09
N GLY A 636 -18.75 -15.42 22.01
CA GLY A 636 -19.29 -14.37 21.14
C GLY A 636 -18.27 -13.66 20.22
N GLY A 637 -16.97 -13.92 20.37
CA GLY A 637 -15.92 -13.31 19.55
C GLY A 637 -15.86 -11.77 19.68
N PHE A 638 -15.40 -11.08 18.63
CA PHE A 638 -15.25 -9.62 18.60
C PHE A 638 -16.59 -8.88 18.79
N THR A 639 -17.64 -9.38 18.13
CA THR A 639 -18.94 -8.71 18.05
C THR A 639 -19.86 -9.07 19.21
N GLY A 640 -19.63 -10.22 19.84
CA GLY A 640 -20.56 -10.86 20.78
C GLY A 640 -21.59 -11.78 20.10
N ASN A 641 -21.58 -11.88 18.76
CA ASN A 641 -22.57 -12.63 17.98
C ASN A 641 -22.05 -13.95 17.43
N THR A 642 -20.76 -14.26 17.57
CA THR A 642 -20.20 -15.56 17.19
C THR A 642 -20.82 -16.66 18.06
N PRO A 643 -21.49 -17.69 17.49
CA PRO A 643 -22.26 -18.67 18.26
C PRO A 643 -21.37 -19.73 18.91
N PHE A 644 -20.37 -19.27 19.66
CA PHE A 644 -19.39 -20.10 20.33
C PHE A 644 -19.12 -19.59 21.76
N PRO A 645 -19.05 -20.49 22.75
CA PRO A 645 -19.52 -21.88 22.72
C PRO A 645 -21.06 -21.94 22.62
N THR A 646 -21.65 -23.11 22.41
CA THR A 646 -23.10 -23.31 22.64
C THR A 646 -23.39 -23.39 24.15
N PRO A 647 -24.65 -23.20 24.60
CA PRO A 647 -25.01 -23.38 26.01
C PRO A 647 -24.63 -24.77 26.55
N GLN A 648 -24.83 -25.82 25.74
CA GLN A 648 -24.49 -27.20 26.10
C GLN A 648 -22.98 -27.38 26.24
N GLN A 649 -22.19 -26.80 25.33
CA GLN A 649 -20.72 -26.82 25.43
C GLN A 649 -20.24 -26.08 26.68
N LEU A 650 -20.81 -24.91 26.99
CA LEU A 650 -20.49 -24.16 28.19
C LEU A 650 -20.82 -24.97 29.46
N ALA A 651 -22.01 -25.56 29.52
CA ALA A 651 -22.44 -26.43 30.61
C ALA A 651 -21.47 -27.61 30.79
N GLY A 652 -21.06 -28.24 29.69
CA GLY A 652 -20.07 -29.33 29.71
C GLY A 652 -18.73 -28.90 30.30
N LEU A 653 -18.23 -27.70 29.97
CA LEU A 653 -17.01 -27.15 30.56
C LEU A 653 -17.14 -26.91 32.07
N VAL A 654 -18.30 -26.45 32.53
CA VAL A 654 -18.57 -26.25 33.96
C VAL A 654 -18.64 -27.59 34.70
N THR A 655 -19.41 -28.55 34.19
CA THR A 655 -19.53 -29.90 34.78
C THR A 655 -18.20 -30.65 34.81
N ALA A 656 -17.35 -30.45 33.79
CA ALA A 656 -16.01 -31.05 33.73
C ALA A 656 -14.97 -30.31 34.59
N HIS A 657 -15.37 -29.33 35.41
CA HIS A 657 -14.47 -28.48 36.19
C HIS A 657 -13.40 -27.77 35.36
N GLN A 658 -13.70 -27.46 34.10
CA GLN A 658 -12.79 -26.73 33.19
C GLN A 658 -13.07 -25.23 33.15
N LEU A 659 -14.23 -24.79 33.63
CA LEU A 659 -14.63 -23.39 33.71
C LEU A 659 -15.48 -23.17 34.96
N ARG A 660 -15.21 -22.06 35.68
CA ARG A 660 -15.98 -21.68 36.87
C ARG A 660 -16.61 -20.29 36.74
N TYR A 661 -15.85 -19.31 36.27
CA TYR A 661 -16.28 -17.92 36.29
C TYR A 661 -16.73 -17.43 34.91
N ALA A 662 -17.77 -16.60 34.89
CA ALA A 662 -18.22 -15.91 33.68
C ALA A 662 -18.43 -14.41 33.93
N LEU A 663 -17.87 -13.55 33.06
CA LEU A 663 -18.00 -12.10 33.11
C LEU A 663 -18.93 -11.64 31.98
N LEU A 664 -20.11 -11.14 32.37
CA LEU A 664 -21.12 -10.64 31.45
C LEU A 664 -21.18 -9.11 31.47
N THR A 665 -21.70 -8.51 30.39
CA THR A 665 -21.83 -7.06 30.25
C THR A 665 -23.22 -6.64 29.74
N THR A 666 -23.69 -5.48 30.19
CA THR A 666 -24.92 -4.86 29.67
C THR A 666 -24.71 -4.16 28.33
N GLN A 667 -23.45 -3.98 27.89
CA GLN A 667 -23.09 -3.28 26.64
C GLN A 667 -23.17 -4.17 25.39
N ARG A 668 -23.67 -5.40 25.52
CA ARG A 668 -23.83 -6.36 24.44
C ARG A 668 -25.18 -7.08 24.53
N PRO A 669 -25.73 -7.52 23.39
CA PRO A 669 -26.98 -8.26 23.37
C PRO A 669 -26.93 -9.51 24.25
N THR A 670 -28.09 -9.90 24.78
CA THR A 670 -28.23 -11.18 25.47
C THR A 670 -28.26 -12.29 24.41
N THR A 671 -27.42 -13.30 24.59
CA THR A 671 -27.37 -14.53 23.78
C THR A 671 -27.85 -15.73 24.61
N ALA A 672 -28.16 -16.85 23.95
CA ALA A 672 -28.56 -18.09 24.62
C ALA A 672 -27.56 -18.53 25.72
N VAL A 673 -26.27 -18.36 25.46
CA VAL A 673 -25.19 -18.68 26.41
C VAL A 673 -25.22 -17.75 27.62
N THR A 674 -25.38 -16.45 27.40
CA THR A 674 -25.47 -15.49 28.52
C THR A 674 -26.75 -15.68 29.34
N THR A 675 -27.85 -16.12 28.72
CA THR A 675 -29.08 -16.50 29.41
C THR A 675 -28.84 -17.72 30.29
N TRP A 676 -28.14 -18.75 29.76
CA TRP A 676 -27.76 -19.93 30.52
C TRP A 676 -26.92 -19.59 31.76
N VAL A 677 -25.91 -18.72 31.60
CA VAL A 677 -25.08 -18.25 32.74
C VAL A 677 -25.94 -17.57 33.80
N LYS A 678 -26.86 -16.68 33.39
CA LYS A 678 -27.74 -15.97 34.33
C LYS A 678 -28.69 -16.90 35.08
N SER A 679 -29.09 -18.03 34.49
CA SER A 679 -30.02 -18.98 35.13
C SER A 679 -29.35 -20.06 35.96
N HIS A 680 -28.07 -20.38 35.71
CA HIS A 680 -27.37 -21.48 36.39
C HIS A 680 -26.22 -21.04 37.30
N CYS A 681 -25.78 -19.78 37.22
CA CYS A 681 -24.64 -19.28 37.99
C CYS A 681 -25.07 -18.17 38.97
N THR A 682 -24.31 -18.02 40.06
CA THR A 682 -24.58 -17.03 41.10
C THR A 682 -23.79 -15.75 40.89
N ARG A 683 -24.39 -14.58 41.12
CA ARG A 683 -23.68 -13.29 41.00
C ARG A 683 -22.67 -13.14 42.13
N VAL A 684 -21.44 -12.78 41.79
CA VAL A 684 -20.40 -12.39 42.74
C VAL A 684 -20.56 -10.90 43.05
N ARG A 685 -20.47 -10.50 44.33
CA ARG A 685 -20.54 -9.07 44.71
C ARG A 685 -19.36 -8.32 44.09
N ALA A 686 -19.64 -7.17 43.46
CA ALA A 686 -18.64 -6.36 42.78
C ALA A 686 -17.43 -6.02 43.67
N ALA A 687 -17.68 -5.68 44.95
CA ALA A 687 -16.64 -5.37 45.91
C ALA A 687 -15.63 -6.51 46.15
N ALA A 688 -16.01 -7.78 45.92
CA ALA A 688 -15.13 -8.93 46.14
C ALA A 688 -13.99 -9.01 45.12
N TYR A 689 -14.17 -8.45 43.91
CA TYR A 689 -13.18 -8.47 42.83
C TYR A 689 -12.75 -7.06 42.39
N GLY A 690 -12.85 -6.08 43.28
CA GLY A 690 -12.48 -4.68 43.00
C GLY A 690 -13.39 -3.97 41.99
N GLY A 691 -14.61 -4.47 41.77
CA GLY A 691 -15.61 -3.87 40.90
C GLY A 691 -16.47 -2.81 41.61
N ALA A 692 -16.91 -1.80 40.85
CA ALA A 692 -17.86 -0.80 41.32
C ALA A 692 -19.32 -1.32 41.27
N THR A 693 -20.13 -0.99 42.27
CA THR A 693 -21.58 -1.18 42.24
C THR A 693 -22.21 -0.37 41.10
N GLY A 694 -23.02 -1.01 40.27
CA GLY A 694 -23.65 -0.37 39.10
C GLY A 694 -22.79 -0.32 37.84
N GLY A 695 -21.59 -0.92 37.85
CA GLY A 695 -20.77 -1.07 36.65
C GLY A 695 -21.45 -1.91 35.56
N SER A 696 -21.04 -1.72 34.30
CA SER A 696 -21.63 -2.45 33.17
C SER A 696 -21.28 -3.94 33.12
N PHE A 697 -20.38 -4.41 33.98
CA PHE A 697 -19.91 -5.79 34.03
C PHE A 697 -20.32 -6.48 35.33
N THR A 698 -20.67 -7.76 35.24
CA THR A 698 -21.04 -8.59 36.39
C THR A 698 -20.34 -9.94 36.30
N LEU A 699 -19.66 -10.33 37.37
CA LEU A 699 -19.02 -11.64 37.50
C LEU A 699 -20.01 -12.66 38.07
N TYR A 700 -20.02 -13.86 37.49
CA TYR A 700 -20.85 -15.00 37.90
C TYR A 700 -19.94 -16.17 38.29
N ASP A 701 -20.30 -16.87 39.37
CA ASP A 701 -19.69 -18.12 39.82
C ASP A 701 -20.64 -19.28 39.48
N CYS A 702 -20.20 -20.14 38.56
CA CYS A 702 -20.94 -21.30 38.06
C CYS A 702 -20.59 -22.59 38.80
N ASN A 703 -19.85 -22.52 39.92
CA ASN A 703 -19.54 -23.70 40.71
C ASN A 703 -20.84 -24.38 41.17
N PRO A 704 -21.07 -25.67 40.83
CA PRO A 704 -22.30 -26.38 41.17
C PRO A 704 -22.49 -26.66 42.68
N LYS A 705 -21.52 -26.32 43.53
CA LYS A 705 -21.54 -26.59 44.98
C LYS A 705 -22.02 -25.41 45.85
N LYS A 706 -23.15 -24.79 45.50
CA LYS A 706 -23.87 -23.90 46.43
C LYS A 706 -25.30 -24.32 46.59
#